data_AF-A0A2E4T4D4-F1
#
_entry.id   AF-A0A2E4T4D4-F1
#
_cell.length_a   1.000
_cell.length_b   1.000
_cell.length_c   1.000
_cell.angle_alpha   90.00
_cell.angle_beta   90.00
_cell.angle_gamma   90.00
#
_symmetry.space_group_name_H-M   'P 1'
#
loop_
_entity.id
_entity.type
_entity.pdbx_description
1 polymer ?
#
loop_
_entity_poly.entity_id
_entity_poly.type
_entity_poly.pdbx_seq_one_letter_code
_entity_poly.pdbx_strand_id
1 'polypeptide(L)'
;YGAAVPPPWNFWWSDMPMSFAPQLIDALCHSEIGEGSLRMPGKASGWSPDSHFEDIGLPAPSTGEWPGWTMVHDHGVVKSSLMTLGVEHHHDGDDIVITSAWEGLLEGLGLEFASGAVRVAVDAGPHISDRVTRIREATDTIAKEKDRKEGIEAVRSVERMRAETAARQNGLGISETDAEGRAAAAAIEDPGPEDPGLLKAAYSLLDDHEVERSLWLVRRLSNLRWEDSVPCRVGSRMGRPEKAGVREMKPMVHALYPIGESGGPQRLLGQAAAKGSVRVEMGPRVCNKCGKDTPHLRCHHRLSEEIEECGGRTSIRKRRGDHNRRRMGQRTSVPLGKIVETKRRGLGLNRIPDRIKAVKGLISVGQTPEPLEKGILRARHGVSVFRDGTSRYDMSDVPLTHFRPSEIGTPWQRLAELGYSHDVFSEPLQTDDQMLELLPQDFVASRSAKQHLLSTCQFVDDLLIRFYKMEPFYRATEELDLVGHLGIGLAPHTSGGVLCRIIGWTDASAGYAHPLFHAAKRRNCDGDEDSLMMLLDGLLNFSKSILPSGRGGRMDAPLVLSTRIDASEIDKEALNVDCGWSYSKAFYEGTKSQPHPSELEDIVDLVDGRVGTVGEIRGYGWTHDSGELDSGPVNSSYKTLKTMEDKMLAQLAIGRRLRSVSAARVASQVIESHFLPDLRGNLMAFTRQKVRCVKCAHSYRRMPLAGKCIQTTSSTGLGLGASQEGGALCGGNVVLTVSEGAVRKYIKITSEVMERYGVDDYTKQRVGWMTDSVDSLFNDDKVTVMTLEDFI
;
A
#
# COMPACT_ATOMS: atom_id res chain seq x y z
N TYR A 1 4.57 -41.32 19.72
CA TYR A 1 3.55 -41.34 18.64
C TYR A 1 4.06 -40.81 17.28
N GLY A 2 5.37 -40.70 17.03
CA GLY A 2 5.91 -40.28 15.71
C GLY A 2 5.65 -38.82 15.30
N ALA A 3 4.97 -38.04 16.13
CA ALA A 3 4.83 -36.59 16.00
C ALA A 3 6.10 -35.89 16.49
N ALA A 4 6.40 -34.73 15.88
CA ALA A 4 7.44 -33.85 16.38
C ALA A 4 7.02 -33.20 17.70
N VAL A 5 7.99 -32.71 18.48
CA VAL A 5 7.70 -31.90 19.67
C VAL A 5 6.89 -30.66 19.25
N PRO A 6 5.70 -30.44 19.82
CA PRO A 6 4.86 -29.31 19.42
C PRO A 6 5.27 -28.01 20.15
N PRO A 7 4.92 -26.83 19.62
CA PRO A 7 4.90 -25.59 20.39
C PRO A 7 3.97 -25.71 21.62
N PRO A 8 4.28 -25.05 22.76
CA PRO A 8 5.40 -24.12 22.96
C PRO A 8 6.74 -24.79 23.34
N TRP A 9 6.82 -26.13 23.46
CA TRP A 9 8.03 -26.84 23.89
C TRP A 9 9.12 -26.97 22.80
N ASN A 10 8.80 -26.65 21.55
CA ASN A 10 9.75 -26.64 20.44
C ASN A 10 10.26 -25.22 20.15
N PHE A 11 11.46 -24.92 20.63
CA PHE A 11 12.10 -23.60 20.50
C PHE A 11 12.79 -23.37 19.14
N TRP A 12 13.25 -22.15 18.90
CA TRP A 12 13.94 -21.77 17.66
C TRP A 12 15.39 -22.22 17.65
N TRP A 13 15.61 -23.53 17.71
CA TRP A 13 16.94 -24.15 17.81
C TRP A 13 17.85 -23.86 16.60
N SER A 14 17.29 -23.57 15.42
CA SER A 14 18.06 -23.13 14.25
C SER A 14 18.65 -21.72 14.39
N ASP A 15 18.20 -20.92 15.35
CA ASP A 15 18.69 -19.54 15.56
C ASP A 15 19.87 -19.46 16.53
N MET A 16 19.90 -20.31 17.55
CA MET A 16 20.94 -20.28 18.60
C MET A 16 22.27 -20.84 18.08
N PRO A 17 23.38 -20.08 18.13
CA PRO A 17 24.71 -20.61 17.85
C PRO A 17 25.06 -21.79 18.78
N MET A 18 25.57 -22.88 18.20
CA MET A 18 25.89 -24.09 18.97
C MET A 18 26.93 -23.84 20.08
N SER A 19 27.82 -22.88 19.88
CA SER A 19 28.83 -22.45 20.86
C SER A 19 28.25 -21.84 22.14
N PHE A 20 26.98 -21.44 22.14
CA PHE A 20 26.32 -20.91 23.35
C PHE A 20 25.83 -22.03 24.27
N ALA A 21 25.59 -23.23 23.72
CA ALA A 21 25.02 -24.36 24.45
C ALA A 21 25.81 -24.73 25.72
N PRO A 22 27.16 -24.75 25.77
CA PRO A 22 27.89 -25.11 26.99
C PRO A 22 27.60 -24.18 28.17
N GLN A 23 27.60 -22.86 27.95
CA GLN A 23 27.31 -21.89 29.03
C GLN A 23 25.83 -21.92 29.44
N LEU A 24 24.91 -22.18 28.49
CA LEU A 24 23.50 -22.34 28.79
C LEU A 24 23.23 -23.62 29.60
N ILE A 25 23.83 -24.75 29.21
CA ILE A 25 23.75 -26.03 29.93
C ILE A 25 24.29 -25.87 31.35
N ASP A 26 25.44 -25.20 31.53
CA ASP A 26 25.98 -24.89 32.84
C ASP A 26 25.00 -24.06 33.69
N ALA A 27 24.40 -23.02 33.10
CA ALA A 27 23.40 -22.19 33.79
C ALA A 27 22.15 -23.01 34.20
N LEU A 28 21.71 -23.94 33.36
CA LEU A 28 20.55 -24.80 33.63
C LEU A 28 20.84 -25.85 34.71
N CYS A 29 22.05 -26.41 34.76
CA CYS A 29 22.45 -27.34 35.82
C CYS A 29 22.46 -26.69 37.21
N HIS A 30 22.70 -25.38 37.28
CA HIS A 30 22.65 -24.59 38.51
C HIS A 30 21.29 -23.91 38.75
N SER A 31 20.26 -24.27 37.99
CA SER A 31 18.92 -23.68 38.13
C SER A 31 18.10 -24.35 39.24
N GLU A 32 17.17 -23.60 39.80
CA GLU A 32 16.20 -24.04 40.79
C GLU A 32 14.83 -24.14 40.12
N ILE A 33 14.14 -25.27 40.30
CA ILE A 33 12.79 -25.48 39.77
C ILE A 33 11.81 -25.49 40.93
N GLY A 34 10.87 -24.55 40.92
CA GLY A 34 9.88 -24.35 41.98
C GLY A 34 8.62 -23.67 41.43
N GLU A 35 7.46 -24.06 41.98
CA GLU A 35 6.15 -23.48 41.62
C GLU A 35 5.81 -23.52 40.12
N GLY A 36 6.37 -24.49 39.37
CA GLY A 36 6.16 -24.64 37.93
C GLY A 36 7.09 -23.78 37.05
N SER A 37 8.00 -23.02 37.66
CA SER A 37 8.98 -22.15 36.98
C SER A 37 10.41 -22.65 37.15
N LEU A 38 11.29 -22.26 36.23
CA LEU A 38 12.73 -22.49 36.30
C LEU A 38 13.45 -21.16 36.53
N ARG A 39 14.20 -21.06 37.63
CA ARG A 39 14.99 -19.88 38.02
C ARG A 39 16.49 -20.13 37.87
N MET A 40 17.18 -19.25 37.16
CA MET A 40 18.62 -19.24 37.00
C MET A 40 19.24 -18.12 37.85
N PRO A 41 19.82 -18.45 39.02
CA PRO A 41 20.28 -17.44 39.97
C PRO A 41 21.50 -16.65 39.46
N GLY A 42 21.49 -15.33 39.62
CA GLY A 42 22.60 -14.41 39.31
C GLY A 42 22.96 -14.25 37.83
N LYS A 43 22.20 -14.86 36.90
CA LYS A 43 22.50 -14.81 35.46
C LYS A 43 22.07 -13.51 34.76
N ALA A 44 21.37 -12.61 35.46
CA ALA A 44 21.09 -11.24 35.04
C ALA A 44 21.92 -10.18 35.82
N SER A 45 22.82 -10.60 36.70
CA SER A 45 23.66 -9.70 37.49
C SER A 45 24.48 -8.76 36.58
N GLY A 46 24.39 -7.45 36.82
CA GLY A 46 25.14 -6.44 36.06
C GLY A 46 24.58 -6.13 34.66
N TRP A 47 23.45 -6.73 34.28
CA TRP A 47 22.77 -6.42 33.02
C TRP A 47 21.85 -5.19 33.13
N SER A 48 21.89 -4.34 32.11
CA SER A 48 20.95 -3.23 31.89
C SER A 48 20.60 -3.13 30.39
N PRO A 49 19.48 -2.45 30.02
CA PRO A 49 19.09 -2.28 28.62
C PRO A 49 20.15 -1.60 27.73
N ASP A 50 21.04 -0.81 28.31
CA ASP A 50 22.12 -0.08 27.63
C ASP A 50 23.51 -0.72 27.85
N SER A 51 23.54 -1.96 28.36
CA SER A 51 24.80 -2.69 28.62
C SER A 51 25.50 -3.11 27.34
N HIS A 52 26.83 -3.14 27.39
CA HIS A 52 27.69 -3.70 26.35
C HIS A 52 28.88 -4.43 27.01
N PHE A 53 28.98 -5.74 26.79
CA PHE A 53 30.01 -6.63 27.30
C PHE A 53 31.10 -6.80 26.24
N GLU A 54 32.30 -6.27 26.49
CA GLU A 54 33.45 -6.45 25.59
C GLU A 54 33.92 -7.92 25.57
N ASP A 55 34.00 -8.56 26.73
CA ASP A 55 34.30 -9.99 26.87
C ASP A 55 33.04 -10.77 27.26
N ILE A 56 32.60 -11.65 26.35
CA ILE A 56 31.44 -12.51 26.54
C ILE A 56 31.83 -13.93 27.02
N GLY A 57 33.12 -14.19 27.27
CA GLY A 57 33.61 -15.49 27.75
C GLY A 57 33.55 -16.60 26.70
N LEU A 58 33.45 -16.26 25.41
CA LEU A 58 33.50 -17.18 24.27
C LEU A 58 34.58 -16.74 23.28
N PRO A 59 35.30 -17.69 22.65
CA PRO A 59 36.23 -17.35 21.57
C PRO A 59 35.48 -16.74 20.39
N ALA A 60 36.16 -15.93 19.58
CA ALA A 60 35.60 -15.41 18.34
C ALA A 60 35.07 -16.57 17.47
N PRO A 61 33.91 -16.40 16.81
CA PRO A 61 33.36 -17.44 15.96
C PRO A 61 34.31 -17.67 14.78
N SER A 62 34.34 -18.89 14.25
CA SER A 62 35.16 -19.23 13.07
C SER A 62 34.79 -18.41 11.83
N THR A 63 33.63 -17.75 11.85
CA THR A 63 33.12 -16.87 10.79
C THR A 63 33.53 -15.40 10.94
N GLY A 64 34.36 -15.05 11.95
CA GLY A 64 34.85 -13.69 12.18
C GLY A 64 34.14 -12.99 13.35
N GLU A 65 32.99 -12.40 13.09
CA GLU A 65 32.20 -11.67 14.10
C GLU A 65 30.94 -12.44 14.52
N TRP A 66 30.50 -12.22 15.75
CA TRP A 66 29.21 -12.76 16.21
C TRP A 66 28.07 -12.15 15.41
N PRO A 67 27.08 -12.95 15.00
CA PRO A 67 25.99 -12.40 14.24
C PRO A 67 25.18 -11.39 15.04
N GLY A 68 24.92 -10.22 14.44
CA GLY A 68 24.23 -9.11 15.11
C GLY A 68 22.84 -9.46 15.64
N TRP A 69 22.14 -10.45 15.06
CA TRP A 69 20.82 -10.88 15.56
C TRP A 69 20.89 -11.58 16.93
N THR A 70 22.06 -12.00 17.39
CA THR A 70 22.23 -12.60 18.72
C THR A 70 22.25 -11.52 19.80
N MET A 71 22.72 -10.31 19.46
CA MET A 71 22.99 -9.23 20.42
C MET A 71 23.75 -9.74 21.66
N VAL A 72 24.68 -10.69 21.46
CA VAL A 72 25.36 -11.38 22.57
C VAL A 72 26.20 -10.42 23.42
N HIS A 73 26.77 -9.38 22.79
CA HIS A 73 27.49 -8.34 23.49
C HIS A 73 26.56 -7.43 24.31
N ASP A 74 25.26 -7.36 24.04
CA ASP A 74 24.35 -6.49 24.79
C ASP A 74 23.64 -7.23 25.93
N HIS A 75 23.54 -8.57 25.81
CA HIS A 75 22.76 -9.40 26.72
C HIS A 75 23.58 -10.45 27.49
N GLY A 76 24.80 -10.76 27.04
CA GLY A 76 25.54 -11.92 27.53
C GLY A 76 24.99 -13.24 26.98
N VAL A 77 25.76 -14.31 27.09
CA VAL A 77 25.50 -15.59 26.41
C VAL A 77 24.20 -16.24 26.86
N VAL A 78 23.95 -16.34 28.17
CA VAL A 78 22.77 -17.04 28.72
C VAL A 78 21.48 -16.35 28.26
N LYS A 79 21.36 -15.03 28.48
CA LYS A 79 20.17 -14.28 28.07
C LYS A 79 20.03 -14.22 26.55
N SER A 80 21.11 -14.01 25.81
CA SER A 80 21.11 -14.07 24.34
C SER A 80 20.61 -15.43 23.82
N SER A 81 20.98 -16.52 24.48
CA SER A 81 20.49 -17.86 24.13
C SER A 81 18.98 -17.99 24.30
N LEU A 82 18.44 -17.55 25.44
CA LEU A 82 16.99 -17.58 25.67
C LEU A 82 16.23 -16.70 24.67
N MET A 83 16.76 -15.50 24.37
CA MET A 83 16.18 -14.58 23.39
C MET A 83 16.24 -15.12 21.95
N THR A 84 17.32 -15.82 21.59
CA THR A 84 17.46 -16.42 20.25
C THR A 84 16.57 -17.65 20.09
N LEU A 85 16.39 -18.44 21.15
CA LEU A 85 15.47 -19.58 21.20
C LEU A 85 13.98 -19.19 21.25
N GLY A 86 13.67 -17.92 21.54
CA GLY A 86 12.28 -17.45 21.68
C GLY A 86 11.62 -17.92 22.99
N VAL A 87 12.42 -18.21 24.01
CA VAL A 87 11.92 -18.64 25.34
C VAL A 87 11.36 -17.43 26.07
N GLU A 88 10.11 -17.53 26.54
CA GLU A 88 9.52 -16.51 27.41
C GLU A 88 10.22 -16.50 28.78
N HIS A 89 10.82 -15.37 29.13
CA HIS A 89 11.53 -15.20 30.40
C HIS A 89 11.44 -13.74 30.88
N HIS A 90 11.60 -13.54 32.19
CA HIS A 90 11.68 -12.22 32.80
C HIS A 90 12.80 -12.18 33.86
N HIS A 91 13.13 -10.98 34.31
CA HIS A 91 14.11 -10.77 35.36
C HIS A 91 13.41 -10.60 36.71
N ASP A 92 13.93 -11.24 37.74
CA ASP A 92 13.55 -11.00 39.13
C ASP A 92 14.82 -10.72 39.94
N GLY A 93 15.10 -9.43 40.19
CA GLY A 93 16.40 -9.00 40.69
C GLY A 93 17.53 -9.34 39.71
N ASP A 94 18.55 -10.06 40.19
CA ASP A 94 19.69 -10.54 39.41
C ASP A 94 19.45 -11.91 38.76
N ASP A 95 18.25 -12.48 38.91
CA ASP A 95 17.90 -13.81 38.43
C ASP A 95 17.11 -13.75 37.11
N ILE A 96 17.24 -14.80 36.30
CA ILE A 96 16.40 -15.02 35.12
C ILE A 96 15.37 -16.10 35.44
N VAL A 97 14.09 -15.84 35.20
CA VAL A 97 12.99 -16.76 35.49
C VAL A 97 12.25 -17.12 34.20
N ILE A 98 12.14 -18.42 33.93
CA ILE A 98 11.33 -19.01 32.84
C ILE A 98 10.03 -19.53 33.45
N THR A 99 8.91 -18.97 33.01
CA THR A 99 7.59 -19.21 33.61
C THR A 99 6.92 -20.50 33.15
N SER A 100 7.20 -20.95 31.93
CA SER A 100 6.58 -22.14 31.35
C SER A 100 7.44 -22.77 30.25
N ALA A 101 7.11 -24.00 29.85
CA ALA A 101 7.73 -24.75 28.74
C ALA A 101 9.24 -24.98 28.87
N TRP A 102 9.82 -24.78 30.06
CA TRP A 102 11.25 -25.02 30.34
C TRP A 102 11.63 -26.50 30.17
N GLU A 103 10.66 -27.43 30.22
CA GLU A 103 10.88 -28.85 30.00
C GLU A 103 11.46 -29.14 28.61
N GLY A 104 11.00 -28.39 27.59
CA GLY A 104 11.53 -28.51 26.23
C GLY A 104 12.99 -28.08 26.13
N LEU A 105 13.42 -27.15 26.99
CA LEU A 105 14.80 -26.64 27.03
C LEU A 105 15.73 -27.68 27.67
N LEU A 106 15.28 -28.29 28.76
CA LEU A 106 16.02 -29.37 29.42
C LEU A 106 16.14 -30.59 28.51
N GLU A 107 15.02 -31.13 28.03
CA GLU A 107 15.00 -32.32 27.16
C GLU A 107 15.80 -32.10 25.87
N GLY A 108 15.67 -30.92 25.24
CA GLY A 108 16.39 -30.59 24.01
C GLY A 108 17.91 -30.52 24.19
N LEU A 109 18.40 -30.13 25.37
CA LEU A 109 19.82 -30.06 25.71
C LEU A 109 20.35 -31.31 26.41
N GLY A 110 19.59 -32.41 26.44
CA GLY A 110 20.00 -33.66 27.07
C GLY A 110 20.04 -33.61 28.60
N LEU A 111 19.25 -32.72 29.20
CA LEU A 111 19.12 -32.56 30.64
C LEU A 111 17.81 -33.21 31.14
N GLU A 112 17.84 -33.74 32.35
CA GLU A 112 16.66 -34.27 33.04
C GLU A 112 16.50 -33.62 34.41
N PHE A 113 15.25 -33.52 34.89
CA PHE A 113 14.96 -33.10 36.25
C PHE A 113 14.71 -34.32 37.12
N ALA A 114 15.64 -34.63 38.03
CA ALA A 114 15.56 -35.79 38.89
C ALA A 114 16.01 -35.47 40.32
N SER A 115 15.23 -35.91 41.32
CA SER A 115 15.55 -35.71 42.75
C SER A 115 15.71 -34.24 43.18
N GLY A 116 14.93 -33.33 42.60
CA GLY A 116 14.93 -31.90 42.97
C GLY A 116 16.07 -31.07 42.37
N ALA A 117 16.86 -31.64 41.44
CA ALA A 117 17.94 -30.93 40.74
C ALA A 117 17.95 -31.29 39.25
N VAL A 118 18.46 -30.37 38.43
CA VAL A 118 18.72 -30.60 37.01
C VAL A 118 20.03 -31.38 36.86
N ARG A 119 20.01 -32.47 36.09
CA ARG A 119 21.18 -33.34 35.84
C ARG A 119 21.36 -33.58 34.36
N VAL A 120 22.59 -33.86 33.95
CA VAL A 120 22.93 -34.21 32.57
C VAL A 120 22.58 -35.70 32.35
N ALA A 121 21.60 -35.96 31.49
CA ALA A 121 21.23 -37.32 31.07
C ALA A 121 22.10 -37.79 29.88
N VAL A 122 22.34 -36.90 28.91
CA VAL A 122 23.19 -37.12 27.74
C VAL A 122 24.18 -35.96 27.63
N ASP A 123 25.48 -36.27 27.65
CA ASP A 123 26.53 -35.26 27.63
C ASP A 123 26.67 -34.60 26.24
N ALA A 124 26.41 -33.29 26.17
CA ALA A 124 26.53 -32.49 24.96
C ALA A 124 27.98 -32.14 24.60
N GLY A 125 28.91 -32.14 25.57
CA GLY A 125 30.28 -31.68 25.40
C GLY A 125 31.05 -32.35 24.25
N PRO A 126 31.06 -33.70 24.16
CA PRO A 126 31.73 -34.43 23.08
C PRO A 126 31.15 -34.12 21.69
N HIS A 127 29.83 -33.93 21.58
CA HIS A 127 29.17 -33.63 20.31
C HIS A 127 29.50 -32.22 19.81
N ILE A 128 29.53 -31.24 20.73
CA ILE A 128 29.87 -29.86 20.41
C ILE A 128 31.34 -29.76 19.99
N SER A 129 32.26 -30.39 20.73
CA SER A 129 33.68 -30.31 20.43
C SER A 129 34.04 -30.96 19.09
N ASP A 130 33.46 -32.12 18.76
CA ASP A 130 33.60 -32.76 17.44
C ASP A 130 33.10 -31.84 16.32
N ARG A 131 31.87 -31.33 16.45
CA ARG A 131 31.26 -30.49 15.41
C ARG A 131 32.03 -29.19 15.20
N VAL A 132 32.42 -28.50 16.27
CA VAL A 132 33.20 -27.25 16.19
C VAL A 132 34.57 -27.48 15.56
N THR A 133 35.23 -28.60 15.87
CA THR A 133 36.53 -28.94 15.27
C THR A 133 36.39 -29.14 13.76
N ARG A 134 35.40 -29.92 13.33
CA ARG A 134 35.13 -30.14 11.90
C ARG A 134 34.76 -28.86 11.14
N ILE A 135 34.03 -27.95 11.78
CA ILE A 135 33.70 -26.62 11.22
C ILE A 135 34.96 -25.79 11.01
N ARG A 136 35.89 -25.78 11.98
CA ARG A 136 37.17 -25.07 11.85
C ARG A 136 37.99 -25.62 10.69
N GLU A 137 38.15 -26.95 10.61
CA GLU A 137 38.86 -27.61 9.50
C GLU A 137 38.24 -27.30 8.13
N ALA A 138 36.90 -27.30 8.04
CA ALA A 138 36.19 -26.92 6.83
C ALA A 138 36.41 -25.44 6.46
N THR A 139 36.36 -24.55 7.45
CA THR A 139 36.62 -23.11 7.26
C THR A 139 38.03 -22.88 6.74
N ASP A 140 39.04 -23.54 7.33
CA ASP A 140 40.43 -23.44 6.92
C ASP A 140 40.65 -23.97 5.49
N THR A 141 39.96 -25.05 5.12
CA THR A 141 40.00 -25.61 3.76
C THR A 141 39.48 -24.59 2.74
N ILE A 142 38.35 -23.95 3.03
CA ILE A 142 37.76 -22.94 2.14
C ILE A 142 38.63 -21.68 2.07
N ALA A 143 39.21 -21.26 3.20
CA ALA A 143 40.13 -20.12 3.24
C ALA A 143 41.35 -20.37 2.33
N LYS A 144 41.97 -21.56 2.42
CA LYS A 144 43.08 -21.94 1.53
C LYS A 144 42.69 -21.91 0.05
N GLU A 145 41.49 -22.40 -0.28
CA GLU A 145 41.00 -22.35 -1.66
C GLU A 145 40.73 -20.92 -2.13
N LYS A 146 40.23 -20.05 -1.25
CA LYS A 146 40.03 -18.64 -1.54
C LYS A 146 41.36 -17.93 -1.80
N ASP A 147 42.36 -18.14 -0.94
CA ASP A 147 43.71 -17.59 -1.12
C ASP A 147 44.36 -18.06 -2.43
N ARG A 148 44.18 -19.34 -2.78
CA ARG A 148 44.64 -19.91 -4.06
C ARG A 148 44.00 -19.21 -5.26
N LYS A 149 42.67 -19.01 -5.22
CA LYS A 149 41.93 -18.31 -6.28
C LYS A 149 42.36 -16.85 -6.40
N GLU A 150 42.49 -16.14 -5.28
CA GLU A 150 42.98 -14.76 -5.26
C GLU A 150 44.40 -14.65 -5.84
N GLY A 151 45.28 -15.62 -5.51
CA GLY A 151 46.62 -15.71 -6.09
C GLY A 151 46.61 -15.88 -7.61
N ILE A 152 45.78 -16.80 -8.13
CA ILE A 152 45.64 -17.01 -9.59
C ILE A 152 45.04 -15.77 -10.27
N GLU A 153 44.03 -15.16 -9.66
CA GLU A 153 43.37 -13.98 -10.20
C GLU A 153 44.29 -12.75 -10.23
N ALA A 154 45.19 -12.62 -9.25
CA ALA A 154 46.25 -11.62 -9.26
C ALA A 154 47.21 -11.80 -10.44
N VAL A 155 47.65 -13.04 -10.72
CA VAL A 155 48.51 -13.34 -11.89
C VAL A 155 47.75 -13.06 -13.20
N ARG A 156 46.49 -13.50 -13.30
CA ARG A 156 45.61 -13.20 -14.46
C ARG A 156 45.43 -11.71 -14.67
N SER A 157 45.27 -10.93 -13.61
CA SER A 157 45.14 -9.47 -13.68
C SER A 157 46.42 -8.80 -14.22
N VAL A 158 47.59 -9.25 -13.78
CA VAL A 158 48.88 -8.73 -14.28
C VAL A 158 49.05 -9.02 -15.77
N GLU A 159 48.80 -10.25 -16.21
CA GLU A 159 48.92 -10.63 -17.62
C GLU A 159 47.84 -9.98 -18.50
N ARG A 160 46.62 -9.83 -17.97
CA ARG A 160 45.56 -9.06 -18.61
C ARG A 160 45.97 -7.61 -18.82
N MET A 161 46.50 -6.93 -17.80
CA MET A 161 46.96 -5.55 -17.91
C MET A 161 48.13 -5.40 -18.89
N ARG A 162 49.05 -6.37 -18.93
CA ARG A 162 50.15 -6.40 -19.92
C ARG A 162 49.63 -6.52 -21.34
N ALA A 163 48.72 -7.45 -21.59
CA ALA A 163 48.09 -7.65 -22.90
C ALA A 163 47.25 -6.43 -23.33
N GLU A 164 46.42 -5.88 -22.44
CA GLU A 164 45.64 -4.66 -22.71
C GLU A 164 46.55 -3.45 -23.01
N THR A 165 47.69 -3.34 -22.31
CA THR A 165 48.65 -2.25 -22.55
C THR A 165 49.37 -2.42 -23.89
N ALA A 166 49.79 -3.64 -24.25
CA ALA A 166 50.41 -3.93 -25.54
C ALA A 166 49.42 -3.71 -26.71
N ALA A 167 48.17 -4.14 -26.54
CA ALA A 167 47.10 -3.94 -27.52
C ALA A 167 46.85 -2.44 -27.80
N ARG A 168 46.81 -1.62 -26.74
CA ARG A 168 46.68 -0.15 -26.85
C ARG A 168 47.88 0.49 -27.53
N GLN A 169 49.10 0.01 -27.27
CA GLN A 169 50.31 0.49 -27.95
C GLN A 169 50.33 0.14 -29.45
N ASN A 170 49.69 -0.96 -29.84
CA ASN A 170 49.49 -1.35 -31.23
C ASN A 170 48.31 -0.63 -31.92
N GLY A 171 47.61 0.28 -31.23
CA GLY A 171 46.55 1.11 -31.80
C GLY A 171 45.19 0.40 -31.97
N LEU A 172 44.98 -0.74 -31.29
CA LEU A 172 43.72 -1.49 -31.34
C LEU A 172 42.57 -0.75 -30.64
N GLY A 173 41.33 -1.03 -31.06
CA GLY A 173 40.13 -0.47 -30.44
C GLY A 173 39.90 -0.98 -29.01
N ILE A 174 39.06 -0.28 -28.24
CA ILE A 174 38.75 -0.64 -26.83
C ILE A 174 38.20 -2.08 -26.73
N SER A 175 37.31 -2.48 -27.65
CA SER A 175 36.72 -3.82 -27.64
C SER A 175 37.72 -4.93 -27.97
N GLU A 176 38.71 -4.65 -28.82
CA GLU A 176 39.74 -5.60 -29.24
C GLU A 176 40.80 -5.74 -28.15
N THR A 177 41.16 -4.61 -27.51
CA THR A 177 42.01 -4.56 -26.32
C THR A 177 41.47 -5.43 -25.18
N ASP A 178 40.17 -5.29 -24.85
CA ASP A 178 39.54 -6.11 -23.80
C ASP A 178 39.45 -7.59 -24.19
N ALA A 179 39.32 -7.89 -25.49
CA ALA A 179 39.31 -9.27 -25.99
C ALA A 179 40.69 -9.93 -25.84
N GLU A 180 41.77 -9.23 -26.19
CA GLU A 180 43.14 -9.70 -25.98
C GLU A 180 43.47 -9.86 -24.49
N GLY A 181 43.04 -8.91 -23.66
CA GLY A 181 43.19 -9.00 -22.20
C GLY A 181 42.50 -10.22 -21.60
N ARG A 182 41.28 -10.54 -22.05
CA ARG A 182 40.55 -11.74 -21.63
C ARG A 182 41.21 -13.02 -22.14
N ALA A 183 41.69 -13.04 -23.38
CA ALA A 183 42.40 -14.19 -23.95
C ALA A 183 43.70 -14.49 -23.18
N ALA A 184 44.46 -13.46 -22.82
CA ALA A 184 45.67 -13.59 -22.02
C ALA A 184 45.39 -14.11 -20.61
N ALA A 185 44.34 -13.62 -19.95
CA ALA A 185 43.91 -14.15 -18.65
C ALA A 185 43.44 -15.62 -18.73
N ALA A 186 42.73 -15.99 -19.81
CA ALA A 186 42.23 -17.33 -20.02
C ALA A 186 43.33 -18.35 -20.35
N ALA A 187 44.47 -17.91 -20.87
CA ALA A 187 45.63 -18.75 -21.13
C ALA A 187 46.31 -19.27 -19.85
N ILE A 188 46.03 -18.65 -18.70
CA ILE A 188 46.51 -19.13 -17.41
C ILE A 188 45.60 -20.26 -16.92
N GLU A 189 46.11 -21.49 -16.98
CA GLU A 189 45.41 -22.69 -16.52
C GLU A 189 45.24 -22.70 -14.99
N ASP A 190 44.05 -23.11 -14.55
CA ASP A 190 43.73 -23.34 -13.14
C ASP A 190 43.69 -24.86 -12.90
N PRO A 191 44.64 -25.44 -12.12
CA PRO A 191 44.68 -26.88 -11.86
C PRO A 191 43.55 -27.36 -10.93
N GLY A 192 42.76 -26.44 -10.36
CA GLY A 192 41.68 -26.74 -9.42
C GLY A 192 42.17 -26.89 -7.97
N PRO A 193 41.26 -27.20 -7.04
CA PRO A 193 41.59 -27.42 -5.63
C PRO A 193 42.39 -28.72 -5.44
N GLU A 194 43.21 -28.79 -4.40
CA GLU A 194 44.04 -29.97 -4.07
C GLU A 194 43.19 -31.23 -3.82
N ASP A 195 42.04 -31.09 -3.15
CA ASP A 195 41.06 -32.14 -2.97
C ASP A 195 39.63 -31.59 -3.22
N PRO A 196 39.08 -31.80 -4.43
CA PRO A 196 37.72 -31.36 -4.76
C PRO A 196 36.63 -32.01 -3.89
N GLY A 197 36.85 -33.25 -3.43
CA GLY A 197 35.89 -33.99 -2.62
C GLY A 197 35.80 -33.42 -1.21
N LEU A 198 36.96 -33.17 -0.59
CA LEU A 198 37.06 -32.54 0.73
C LEU A 198 36.51 -31.11 0.70
N LEU A 199 36.82 -30.32 -0.35
CA LEU A 199 36.26 -28.98 -0.51
C LEU A 199 34.72 -29.00 -0.61
N LYS A 200 34.15 -29.93 -1.39
CA LYS A 200 32.69 -30.08 -1.49
C LYS A 200 32.07 -30.48 -0.15
N ALA A 201 32.70 -31.39 0.58
CA ALA A 201 32.26 -31.80 1.91
C ALA A 201 32.35 -30.64 2.92
N ALA A 202 33.39 -29.81 2.84
CA ALA A 202 33.55 -28.63 3.68
C ALA A 202 32.43 -27.60 3.43
N TYR A 203 32.11 -27.31 2.16
CA TYR A 203 30.96 -26.46 1.82
C TYR A 203 29.64 -27.02 2.35
N SER A 204 29.37 -28.31 2.12
CA SER A 204 28.14 -28.96 2.60
C SER A 204 28.04 -28.92 4.13
N LEU A 205 29.15 -29.14 4.85
CA LEU A 205 29.15 -29.12 6.32
C LEU A 205 28.83 -27.74 6.89
N LEU A 206 29.38 -26.68 6.28
CA LEU A 206 29.15 -25.31 6.70
C LEU A 206 27.74 -24.84 6.36
N ASP A 207 27.22 -25.23 5.19
CA ASP A 207 25.83 -24.96 4.80
C ASP A 207 24.85 -25.63 5.78
N ASP A 208 25.04 -26.93 6.06
CA ASP A 208 24.25 -27.66 7.06
C ASP A 208 24.33 -27.00 8.45
N HIS A 209 25.52 -26.51 8.84
CA HIS A 209 25.71 -25.84 10.12
C HIS A 209 25.01 -24.49 10.18
N GLU A 210 25.04 -23.71 9.11
CA GLU A 210 24.41 -22.41 9.04
C GLU A 210 22.89 -22.50 9.21
N VAL A 211 22.29 -23.56 8.65
CA VAL A 211 20.86 -23.86 8.71
C VAL A 211 20.45 -24.49 10.04
N GLU A 212 21.09 -25.58 10.48
CA GLU A 212 20.62 -26.34 11.64
C GLU A 212 21.12 -25.78 12.98
N ARG A 213 22.34 -25.23 13.02
CA ARG A 213 22.99 -24.73 14.26
C ARG A 213 22.75 -25.65 15.47
N SER A 214 22.09 -25.16 16.53
CA SER A 214 21.83 -25.97 17.73
C SER A 214 20.74 -27.03 17.54
N LEU A 215 19.88 -26.95 16.52
CA LEU A 215 18.92 -28.00 16.19
C LEU A 215 19.61 -29.34 15.89
N TRP A 216 20.77 -29.29 15.22
CA TRP A 216 21.60 -30.47 14.98
C TRP A 216 21.98 -31.16 16.30
N LEU A 217 22.36 -30.36 17.31
CA LEU A 217 22.73 -30.86 18.63
C LEU A 217 21.52 -31.49 19.33
N VAL A 218 20.38 -30.80 19.33
CA VAL A 218 19.13 -31.28 19.95
C VAL A 218 18.68 -32.62 19.38
N ARG A 219 18.73 -32.79 18.05
CA ARG A 219 18.43 -34.06 17.36
C ARG A 219 19.39 -35.20 17.71
N ARG A 220 20.58 -34.90 18.22
CA ARG A 220 21.56 -35.89 18.67
C ARG A 220 21.40 -36.27 20.13
N LEU A 221 20.97 -35.35 20.98
CA LEU A 221 20.86 -35.55 22.42
C LEU A 221 19.53 -36.18 22.84
N SER A 222 18.43 -35.79 22.21
CA SER A 222 17.10 -36.28 22.58
C SER A 222 16.65 -37.46 21.73
N ASN A 223 15.86 -38.34 22.35
CA ASN A 223 15.20 -39.46 21.67
C ASN A 223 13.87 -39.05 21.00
N LEU A 224 13.41 -37.82 21.23
CA LEU A 224 12.20 -37.29 20.61
C LEU A 224 12.47 -36.79 19.19
N ARG A 225 11.40 -36.69 18.39
CA ARG A 225 11.48 -36.12 17.04
C ARG A 225 11.49 -34.60 17.13
N TRP A 226 12.63 -33.98 16.87
CA TRP A 226 12.77 -32.53 16.79
C TRP A 226 12.81 -32.07 15.33
N GLU A 227 11.89 -31.17 14.99
CA GLU A 227 11.83 -30.49 13.70
C GLU A 227 12.03 -29.00 13.92
N ASP A 228 12.52 -28.27 12.92
CA ASP A 228 12.66 -26.83 13.03
C ASP A 228 11.28 -26.19 13.23
N SER A 229 11.14 -25.37 14.27
CA SER A 229 9.92 -24.60 14.56
C SER A 229 9.69 -23.47 13.58
N VAL A 230 10.77 -22.91 13.00
CA VAL A 230 10.70 -21.78 12.06
C VAL A 230 11.61 -22.05 10.86
N PRO A 231 11.27 -23.05 10.02
CA PRO A 231 12.08 -23.44 8.87
C PRO A 231 12.05 -22.39 7.74
N CYS A 232 11.00 -21.56 7.69
CA CYS A 232 10.84 -20.51 6.70
C CYS A 232 10.54 -19.18 7.38
N ARG A 233 11.20 -18.11 6.93
CA ARG A 233 10.94 -16.73 7.35
C ARG A 233 10.62 -15.91 6.11
N VAL A 234 9.47 -15.24 6.15
CA VAL A 234 9.02 -14.38 5.04
C VAL A 234 9.30 -12.93 5.41
N GLY A 235 10.12 -12.26 4.60
CA GLY A 235 10.34 -10.82 4.73
C GLY A 235 9.10 -10.05 4.25
N SER A 236 8.73 -8.99 4.97
CA SER A 236 7.65 -8.09 4.57
C SER A 236 8.09 -6.64 4.67
N ARG A 237 7.51 -5.80 3.82
CA ARG A 237 7.69 -4.35 3.87
C ARG A 237 6.32 -3.71 3.72
N MET A 238 5.99 -2.78 4.61
CA MET A 238 4.78 -1.96 4.45
C MET A 238 4.83 -1.25 3.09
N GLY A 239 3.88 -1.59 2.22
CA GLY A 239 3.77 -1.03 0.88
C GLY A 239 2.81 0.16 0.88
N ARG A 240 1.57 -0.09 0.50
CA ARG A 240 0.51 0.91 0.46
C ARG A 240 -0.31 0.85 1.75
N PRO A 241 -0.55 1.98 2.43
CA PRO A 241 -1.47 2.00 3.56
C PRO A 241 -2.90 1.77 3.08
N GLU A 242 -3.73 1.28 3.99
CA GLU A 242 -5.16 1.07 3.78
C GLU A 242 -5.88 2.36 3.38
N LYS A 243 -6.98 2.29 2.64
CA LYS A 243 -7.72 3.49 2.21
C LYS A 243 -9.22 3.26 2.32
N ALA A 244 -9.90 4.23 2.93
CA ALA A 244 -11.34 4.37 2.85
C ALA A 244 -11.66 5.86 2.66
N GLY A 245 -12.35 6.22 1.57
CA GLY A 245 -12.69 7.61 1.33
C GLY A 245 -13.48 7.88 0.06
N VAL A 246 -14.17 9.02 0.05
CA VAL A 246 -14.99 9.44 -1.09
C VAL A 246 -14.13 9.67 -2.33
N ARG A 247 -14.55 9.11 -3.48
CA ARG A 247 -13.86 9.29 -4.75
C ARG A 247 -14.24 10.61 -5.40
N GLU A 248 -13.47 11.65 -5.07
CA GLU A 248 -13.77 13.00 -5.55
C GLU A 248 -12.92 13.41 -6.76
N MET A 249 -13.53 14.19 -7.66
CA MET A 249 -12.74 14.98 -8.60
C MET A 249 -11.90 16.01 -7.83
N LYS A 250 -10.69 16.32 -8.31
CA LYS A 250 -9.87 17.42 -7.79
C LYS A 250 -9.96 18.63 -8.73
N PRO A 251 -10.57 19.76 -8.35
CA PRO A 251 -11.31 20.02 -7.10
C PRO A 251 -12.71 19.37 -7.08
N MET A 252 -13.29 19.19 -5.88
CA MET A 252 -14.62 18.61 -5.65
C MET A 252 -15.69 19.28 -6.52
N VAL A 253 -16.59 18.48 -7.09
CA VAL A 253 -17.66 18.92 -7.99
C VAL A 253 -18.99 18.34 -7.51
N HIS A 254 -20.07 19.13 -7.59
CA HIS A 254 -21.45 18.67 -7.35
C HIS A 254 -22.26 18.61 -8.66
N ALA A 255 -21.97 19.51 -9.60
CA ALA A 255 -22.70 19.64 -10.86
C ALA A 255 -21.75 19.51 -12.06
N LEU A 256 -22.03 18.57 -12.98
CA LEU A 256 -21.36 18.49 -14.28
C LEU A 256 -21.93 19.55 -15.24
N TYR A 257 -21.81 20.82 -14.84
CA TYR A 257 -22.31 21.99 -15.56
C TYR A 257 -21.17 23.02 -15.74
N PRO A 258 -20.86 23.47 -16.96
CA PRO A 258 -19.74 24.37 -17.20
C PRO A 258 -20.07 25.81 -16.82
N ILE A 259 -19.20 26.44 -16.03
CA ILE A 259 -19.32 27.85 -15.60
C ILE A 259 -18.13 28.73 -16.02
N GLY A 260 -17.12 28.16 -16.68
CA GLY A 260 -15.92 28.88 -17.09
C GLY A 260 -15.18 29.50 -15.90
N GLU A 261 -14.67 30.72 -16.06
CA GLU A 261 -14.06 31.52 -14.98
C GLU A 261 -15.10 32.30 -14.15
N SER A 262 -16.39 32.16 -14.46
CA SER A 262 -17.43 33.01 -13.89
C SER A 262 -17.63 32.78 -12.39
N GLY A 263 -17.35 31.57 -11.90
CA GLY A 263 -17.47 31.20 -10.48
C GLY A 263 -16.20 31.33 -9.65
N GLY A 264 -15.20 32.09 -10.13
CA GLY A 264 -13.96 32.35 -9.40
C GLY A 264 -13.06 31.11 -9.23
N PRO A 265 -12.00 31.21 -8.41
CA PRO A 265 -11.03 30.13 -8.20
C PRO A 265 -11.66 28.83 -7.68
N GLN A 266 -12.71 28.96 -6.85
CA GLN A 266 -13.44 27.84 -6.24
C GLN A 266 -14.55 27.25 -7.12
N ARG A 267 -14.81 27.84 -8.30
CA ARG A 267 -15.80 27.36 -9.28
C ARG A 267 -17.22 27.25 -8.70
N LEU A 268 -17.68 28.32 -8.04
CA LEU A 268 -18.98 28.38 -7.39
C LEU A 268 -20.10 28.79 -8.36
N LEU A 269 -21.16 28.00 -8.42
CA LEU A 269 -22.35 28.25 -9.25
C LEU A 269 -23.06 29.54 -8.83
N GLY A 270 -23.17 29.82 -7.53
CA GLY A 270 -23.81 31.04 -7.02
C GLY A 270 -23.13 32.33 -7.51
N GLN A 271 -21.79 32.37 -7.47
CA GLN A 271 -21.01 33.50 -8.01
C GLN A 271 -21.19 33.66 -9.52
N ALA A 272 -21.26 32.55 -10.25
CA ALA A 272 -21.51 32.56 -11.69
C ALA A 272 -22.94 33.03 -12.01
N ALA A 273 -23.94 32.64 -11.20
CA ALA A 273 -25.34 33.04 -11.35
C ALA A 273 -25.56 34.53 -11.05
N ALA A 274 -24.83 35.10 -10.07
CA ALA A 274 -24.90 36.53 -9.75
C ALA A 274 -24.46 37.46 -10.89
N LYS A 275 -23.63 36.97 -11.82
CA LYS A 275 -23.25 37.69 -13.05
C LYS A 275 -24.36 37.72 -14.11
N GLY A 276 -25.50 37.07 -13.85
CA GLY A 276 -26.65 37.00 -14.75
C GLY A 276 -26.46 35.99 -15.89
N SER A 277 -25.60 36.30 -16.85
CA SER A 277 -25.31 35.42 -18.00
C SER A 277 -23.84 35.00 -18.04
N VAL A 278 -23.60 33.74 -18.41
CA VAL A 278 -22.26 33.17 -18.53
C VAL A 278 -22.00 32.73 -19.97
N ARG A 279 -20.78 32.99 -20.46
CA ARG A 279 -20.34 32.55 -21.79
C ARG A 279 -19.49 31.29 -21.64
N VAL A 280 -20.05 30.14 -22.04
CA VAL A 280 -19.46 28.81 -21.83
C VAL A 280 -19.60 27.94 -23.07
N GLU A 281 -18.78 26.91 -23.17
CA GLU A 281 -18.82 25.97 -24.29
C GLU A 281 -19.73 24.79 -23.97
N MET A 282 -20.79 24.62 -24.75
CA MET A 282 -21.78 23.55 -24.61
C MET A 282 -22.24 23.07 -26.00
N GLY A 283 -22.69 21.82 -26.09
CA GLY A 283 -23.22 21.25 -27.32
C GLY A 283 -24.49 21.97 -27.79
N PRO A 284 -24.58 22.42 -29.05
CA PRO A 284 -25.77 23.12 -29.56
C PRO A 284 -26.95 22.15 -29.75
N ARG A 285 -28.12 22.53 -29.23
CA ARG A 285 -29.37 21.78 -29.36
C ARG A 285 -30.52 22.72 -29.74
N VAL A 286 -31.60 22.18 -30.28
CA VAL A 286 -32.80 22.93 -30.65
C VAL A 286 -34.00 22.34 -29.91
N CYS A 287 -34.87 23.20 -29.36
CA CYS A 287 -36.10 22.76 -28.74
C CYS A 287 -37.14 22.32 -29.77
N ASN A 288 -37.70 21.11 -29.62
CA ASN A 288 -38.71 20.60 -30.53
C ASN A 288 -40.09 21.26 -30.34
N LYS A 289 -40.33 21.93 -29.19
CA LYS A 289 -41.61 22.60 -28.86
C LYS A 289 -41.64 24.06 -29.30
N CYS A 290 -40.58 24.83 -29.07
CA CYS A 290 -40.54 26.27 -29.36
C CYS A 290 -39.51 26.68 -30.43
N GLY A 291 -38.79 25.73 -31.04
CA GLY A 291 -37.82 25.99 -32.12
C GLY A 291 -36.54 26.76 -31.74
N LYS A 292 -36.43 27.28 -30.51
CA LYS A 292 -35.28 28.09 -30.05
C LYS A 292 -34.04 27.23 -29.75
N ASP A 293 -32.86 27.80 -30.03
CA ASP A 293 -31.54 27.21 -29.74
C ASP A 293 -31.28 27.17 -28.23
N THR A 294 -30.97 26.00 -27.68
CA THR A 294 -30.64 25.83 -26.25
C THR A 294 -29.56 24.76 -26.09
N PRO A 295 -28.60 24.91 -25.16
CA PRO A 295 -27.63 23.86 -24.90
C PRO A 295 -28.12 22.73 -23.97
N HIS A 296 -29.34 22.86 -23.42
CA HIS A 296 -29.86 21.97 -22.38
C HIS A 296 -30.71 20.82 -22.96
N LEU A 297 -30.84 19.71 -22.21
CA LEU A 297 -31.70 18.57 -22.58
C LEU A 297 -33.20 18.90 -22.57
N ARG A 298 -33.62 19.78 -21.67
CA ARG A 298 -34.96 20.37 -21.62
C ARG A 298 -34.87 21.87 -21.84
N CYS A 299 -35.85 22.44 -22.53
CA CYS A 299 -35.84 23.85 -22.88
C CYS A 299 -36.18 24.74 -21.67
N HIS A 300 -35.27 25.67 -21.33
CA HIS A 300 -35.45 26.69 -20.28
C HIS A 300 -35.88 28.06 -20.83
N HIS A 301 -36.26 28.15 -22.12
CA HIS A 301 -36.83 29.40 -22.63
C HIS A 301 -38.20 29.63 -22.00
N ARG A 302 -38.44 30.86 -21.54
CA ARG A 302 -39.76 31.29 -21.11
C ARG A 302 -40.68 31.54 -22.31
N LEU A 303 -41.95 31.18 -22.17
CA LEU A 303 -42.97 31.35 -23.19
C LEU A 303 -43.65 32.73 -23.09
N SER A 304 -43.64 33.37 -21.91
CA SER A 304 -44.17 34.71 -21.63
C SER A 304 -43.28 35.45 -20.60
N GLU A 305 -43.67 36.64 -20.13
CA GLU A 305 -43.01 37.32 -19.00
C GLU A 305 -43.17 36.55 -17.67
N GLU A 306 -44.10 35.60 -17.63
CA GLU A 306 -44.27 34.67 -16.51
C GLU A 306 -43.16 33.61 -16.47
N ILE A 307 -43.05 32.95 -15.32
CA ILE A 307 -41.91 32.11 -14.93
C ILE A 307 -42.00 30.69 -15.55
N GLU A 308 -43.03 30.40 -16.35
CA GLU A 308 -43.18 29.10 -17.00
C GLU A 308 -42.14 28.87 -18.11
N GLU A 309 -41.29 27.86 -17.90
CA GLU A 309 -40.36 27.37 -18.92
C GLU A 309 -41.09 26.50 -19.94
N CYS A 310 -40.64 26.58 -21.19
CA CYS A 310 -41.14 25.77 -22.30
C CYS A 310 -41.14 24.26 -21.98
N GLY A 311 -40.08 23.77 -21.30
CA GLY A 311 -39.96 22.39 -20.82
C GLY A 311 -39.79 21.33 -21.92
N GLY A 312 -39.88 21.74 -23.20
CA GLY A 312 -39.82 20.84 -24.35
C GLY A 312 -38.49 20.09 -24.48
N ARG A 313 -38.55 18.86 -25.01
CA ARG A 313 -37.39 18.03 -25.34
C ARG A 313 -36.56 18.70 -26.44
N THR A 314 -35.25 18.60 -26.32
CA THR A 314 -34.32 19.19 -27.29
C THR A 314 -33.58 18.12 -28.08
N SER A 315 -33.30 18.40 -29.34
CA SER A 315 -32.55 17.53 -30.26
C SER A 315 -31.19 18.15 -30.61
N ILE A 316 -30.18 17.30 -30.85
CA ILE A 316 -28.85 17.78 -31.23
C ILE A 316 -28.94 18.45 -32.59
N ARG A 317 -28.40 19.67 -32.70
CA ARG A 317 -28.37 20.40 -33.97
C ARG A 317 -27.35 19.73 -34.91
N LYS A 318 -27.83 19.10 -36.00
CA LYS A 318 -26.96 18.52 -37.03
C LYS A 318 -26.24 19.65 -37.78
N ARG A 319 -24.91 19.69 -37.69
CA ARG A 319 -24.07 20.59 -38.50
C ARG A 319 -23.76 19.94 -39.86
N ARG A 320 -23.78 20.74 -40.93
CA ARG A 320 -23.16 20.35 -42.20
C ARG A 320 -21.65 20.56 -42.10
N GLY A 321 -20.85 19.50 -42.31
CA GLY A 321 -19.40 19.59 -42.54
C GLY A 321 -18.44 19.44 -41.35
N ASP A 322 -18.91 19.06 -40.14
CA ASP A 322 -18.08 19.12 -38.92
C ASP A 322 -18.12 17.82 -38.08
N HIS A 323 -18.00 16.66 -38.74
CA HIS A 323 -18.08 15.35 -38.09
C HIS A 323 -16.78 14.88 -37.42
N ASN A 324 -15.64 15.53 -37.69
CA ASN A 324 -14.31 15.10 -37.22
C ASN A 324 -13.80 15.84 -35.97
N ARG A 325 -14.61 16.69 -35.32
CA ARG A 325 -14.19 17.36 -34.09
C ARG A 325 -14.25 16.41 -32.89
N ARG A 326 -13.18 16.39 -32.10
CA ARG A 326 -13.10 15.62 -30.84
C ARG A 326 -14.10 16.11 -29.78
N ARG A 327 -14.57 17.36 -29.87
CA ARG A 327 -15.60 17.97 -29.01
C ARG A 327 -16.52 18.87 -29.83
N MET A 328 -17.82 18.78 -29.58
CA MET A 328 -18.87 19.37 -30.41
C MET A 328 -19.44 20.70 -29.87
N GLY A 329 -18.90 21.24 -28.78
CA GLY A 329 -19.45 22.42 -28.15
C GLY A 329 -19.17 23.70 -28.91
N GLN A 330 -20.02 24.68 -28.65
CA GLN A 330 -19.93 26.03 -29.17
C GLN A 330 -20.04 27.00 -28.00
N ARG A 331 -19.26 28.09 -28.05
CA ARG A 331 -19.39 29.20 -27.10
C ARG A 331 -20.79 29.78 -27.20
N THR A 332 -21.56 29.61 -26.14
CA THR A 332 -22.96 30.03 -26.03
C THR A 332 -23.12 30.91 -24.80
N SER A 333 -23.96 31.95 -24.91
CA SER A 333 -24.35 32.78 -23.76
C SER A 333 -25.56 32.16 -23.10
N VAL A 334 -25.47 31.86 -21.80
CA VAL A 334 -26.54 31.21 -21.05
C VAL A 334 -26.97 32.11 -19.89
N PRO A 335 -28.27 32.46 -19.75
CA PRO A 335 -28.78 33.27 -18.64
C PRO A 335 -28.88 32.45 -17.35
N LEU A 336 -27.73 32.07 -16.80
CA LEU A 336 -27.60 31.16 -15.66
C LEU A 336 -28.39 31.62 -14.43
N GLY A 337 -28.38 32.92 -14.10
CA GLY A 337 -29.11 33.44 -12.94
C GLY A 337 -30.61 33.17 -13.00
N LYS A 338 -31.22 33.37 -14.19
CA LYS A 338 -32.66 33.10 -14.40
C LYS A 338 -32.99 31.62 -14.32
N ILE A 339 -32.13 30.76 -14.88
CA ILE A 339 -32.31 29.31 -14.87
C ILE A 339 -32.23 28.79 -13.43
N VAL A 340 -31.18 29.16 -12.68
CA VAL A 340 -30.99 28.73 -11.29
C VAL A 340 -32.18 29.09 -10.41
N GLU A 341 -32.69 30.33 -10.51
CA GLU A 341 -33.86 30.75 -9.73
C GLU A 341 -35.13 29.96 -10.10
N THR A 342 -35.33 29.69 -11.39
CA THR A 342 -36.47 28.89 -11.85
C THR A 342 -36.37 27.44 -11.36
N LYS A 343 -35.16 26.87 -11.34
CA LYS A 343 -34.89 25.52 -10.84
C LYS A 343 -35.01 25.40 -9.32
N ARG A 344 -34.57 26.42 -8.57
CA ARG A 344 -34.78 26.51 -7.12
C ARG A 344 -36.26 26.37 -6.77
N ARG A 345 -37.12 27.15 -7.46
CA ARG A 345 -38.58 27.09 -7.25
C ARG A 345 -39.19 25.76 -7.70
N GLY A 346 -38.77 25.23 -8.86
CA GLY A 346 -39.25 23.93 -9.36
C GLY A 346 -38.92 22.75 -8.44
N LEU A 347 -37.82 22.84 -7.68
CA LEU A 347 -37.44 21.88 -6.64
C LEU A 347 -38.15 22.12 -5.29
N GLY A 348 -38.94 23.19 -5.16
CA GLY A 348 -39.59 23.55 -3.90
C GLY A 348 -38.59 23.93 -2.79
N LEU A 349 -37.48 24.59 -3.14
CA LEU A 349 -36.44 24.98 -2.19
C LEU A 349 -36.53 26.46 -1.86
N ASN A 350 -36.52 26.82 -0.58
CA ASN A 350 -36.52 28.24 -0.15
C ASN A 350 -35.18 28.94 -0.47
N ARG A 351 -34.06 28.22 -0.30
CA ARG A 351 -32.71 28.71 -0.60
C ARG A 351 -31.88 27.57 -1.20
N ILE A 352 -30.97 27.93 -2.10
CA ILE A 352 -29.96 26.98 -2.61
C ILE A 352 -28.74 26.96 -1.68
N PRO A 353 -28.01 25.83 -1.59
CA PRO A 353 -26.76 25.79 -0.84
C PRO A 353 -25.75 26.86 -1.32
N ASP A 354 -25.04 27.49 -0.38
CA ASP A 354 -24.10 28.57 -0.70
C ASP A 354 -22.89 28.07 -1.52
N ARG A 355 -22.49 26.80 -1.31
CA ARG A 355 -21.28 26.20 -1.90
C ARG A 355 -21.59 25.13 -2.94
N ILE A 356 -22.22 25.50 -4.04
CA ILE A 356 -22.40 24.58 -5.18
C ILE A 356 -21.19 24.70 -6.12
N LYS A 357 -20.29 23.71 -6.08
CA LYS A 357 -19.14 23.62 -7.00
C LYS A 357 -19.52 22.97 -8.33
N ALA A 358 -19.14 23.61 -9.43
CA ALA A 358 -19.40 23.15 -10.80
C ALA A 358 -18.09 23.00 -11.60
N VAL A 359 -18.17 22.45 -12.82
CA VAL A 359 -16.98 22.26 -13.67
C VAL A 359 -16.61 23.54 -14.42
N LYS A 360 -15.32 23.70 -14.72
CA LYS A 360 -14.85 24.82 -15.57
C LYS A 360 -15.34 24.66 -17.01
N GLY A 361 -15.33 23.43 -17.52
CA GLY A 361 -15.75 23.08 -18.88
C GLY A 361 -16.08 21.59 -18.96
N LEU A 362 -16.90 21.22 -19.95
CA LEU A 362 -17.26 19.82 -20.20
C LEU A 362 -16.18 19.13 -21.03
N ILE A 363 -15.81 17.92 -20.61
CA ILE A 363 -14.78 17.09 -21.24
C ILE A 363 -15.34 16.01 -22.16
N SER A 364 -16.67 15.87 -22.21
CA SER A 364 -17.37 14.91 -23.06
C SER A 364 -17.40 15.31 -24.53
N VAL A 365 -17.62 14.35 -25.42
CA VAL A 365 -17.68 14.60 -26.88
C VAL A 365 -18.83 15.55 -27.22
N GLY A 366 -20.02 15.25 -26.70
CA GLY A 366 -21.23 16.05 -26.97
C GLY A 366 -21.29 17.37 -26.19
N GLN A 367 -20.41 17.57 -25.20
CA GLN A 367 -20.42 18.72 -24.26
C GLN A 367 -21.84 19.08 -23.80
N THR A 368 -22.65 18.06 -23.50
CA THR A 368 -24.02 18.22 -22.99
C THR A 368 -23.94 18.35 -21.46
N PRO A 369 -24.47 19.44 -20.87
CA PRO A 369 -24.43 19.62 -19.43
C PRO A 369 -25.43 18.70 -18.72
N GLU A 370 -25.11 18.31 -17.49
CA GLU A 370 -26.07 17.69 -16.58
C GLU A 370 -27.13 18.71 -16.14
N PRO A 371 -28.40 18.29 -15.88
CA PRO A 371 -29.41 19.17 -15.28
C PRO A 371 -28.91 19.80 -13.96
N LEU A 372 -29.09 21.12 -13.81
CA LEU A 372 -28.64 21.86 -12.63
C LEU A 372 -29.32 21.38 -11.35
N GLU A 373 -30.56 20.91 -11.47
CA GLU A 373 -31.36 20.36 -10.38
C GLU A 373 -30.60 19.25 -9.63
N LYS A 374 -29.94 18.35 -10.35
CA LYS A 374 -29.13 17.26 -9.76
C LYS A 374 -27.97 17.84 -8.94
N GLY A 375 -27.27 18.83 -9.48
CA GLY A 375 -26.16 19.50 -8.79
C GLY A 375 -26.57 20.28 -7.54
N ILE A 376 -27.75 20.90 -7.55
CA ILE A 376 -28.31 21.60 -6.38
C ILE A 376 -28.64 20.59 -5.27
N LEU A 377 -29.28 19.47 -5.62
CA LEU A 377 -29.64 18.42 -4.66
C LEU A 377 -28.39 17.72 -4.10
N ARG A 378 -27.40 17.41 -4.94
CA ARG A 378 -26.11 16.87 -4.47
C ARG A 378 -25.43 17.78 -3.45
N ALA A 379 -25.36 19.08 -3.74
CA ALA A 379 -24.77 20.05 -2.82
C ALA A 379 -25.56 20.20 -1.51
N ARG A 380 -26.88 19.98 -1.53
CA ARG A 380 -27.72 19.99 -0.32
C ARG A 380 -27.37 18.83 0.62
N HIS A 381 -27.07 17.67 0.04
CA HIS A 381 -26.73 16.44 0.77
C HIS A 381 -25.23 16.22 0.97
N GLY A 382 -24.38 17.18 0.54
CA GLY A 382 -22.93 17.05 0.65
C GLY A 382 -22.30 15.99 -0.26
N VAL A 383 -23.01 15.56 -1.31
CA VAL A 383 -22.60 14.49 -2.22
C VAL A 383 -21.78 15.06 -3.37
N SER A 384 -20.61 14.50 -3.63
CA SER A 384 -19.80 14.83 -4.81
C SER A 384 -20.12 13.92 -6.00
N VAL A 385 -19.85 14.40 -7.20
CA VAL A 385 -20.08 13.67 -8.46
C VAL A 385 -18.76 13.36 -9.16
N PHE A 386 -18.63 12.13 -9.67
CA PHE A 386 -17.52 11.72 -10.51
C PHE A 386 -17.79 12.05 -11.99
N ARG A 387 -16.82 11.77 -12.87
CA ARG A 387 -16.83 12.21 -14.28
C ARG A 387 -17.97 11.59 -15.10
N ASP A 388 -18.53 10.49 -14.64
CA ASP A 388 -19.58 9.72 -15.29
C ASP A 388 -20.98 9.97 -14.69
N GLY A 389 -21.08 10.87 -13.70
CA GLY A 389 -22.35 11.26 -13.07
C GLY A 389 -22.66 10.51 -11.76
N THR A 390 -21.87 9.49 -11.42
CA THR A 390 -22.07 8.65 -10.22
C THR A 390 -21.37 9.21 -8.99
N SER A 391 -21.83 8.79 -7.80
CA SER A 391 -21.18 9.05 -6.51
C SER A 391 -20.57 7.75 -5.98
N ARG A 392 -19.31 7.81 -5.55
CA ARG A 392 -18.52 6.61 -5.26
C ARG A 392 -17.69 6.75 -4.00
N TYR A 393 -17.48 5.61 -3.35
CA TYR A 393 -16.64 5.47 -2.18
C TYR A 393 -15.55 4.42 -2.44
N ASP A 394 -14.27 4.80 -2.36
CA ASP A 394 -13.14 3.88 -2.53
C ASP A 394 -12.80 3.22 -1.18
N MET A 395 -12.59 1.91 -1.16
CA MET A 395 -12.11 1.12 -0.02
C MET A 395 -11.01 0.16 -0.48
N SER A 396 -10.07 -0.18 0.41
CA SER A 396 -9.16 -1.31 0.19
C SER A 396 -9.95 -2.62 0.17
N ASP A 397 -9.67 -3.49 -0.78
CA ASP A 397 -10.33 -4.79 -0.88
C ASP A 397 -9.68 -5.83 0.04
N VAL A 398 -10.50 -6.55 0.81
CA VAL A 398 -10.02 -7.63 1.68
C VAL A 398 -10.93 -8.85 1.49
N PRO A 399 -10.37 -10.02 1.12
CA PRO A 399 -11.17 -11.22 0.93
C PRO A 399 -11.69 -11.74 2.27
N LEU A 400 -12.94 -12.19 2.28
CA LEU A 400 -13.63 -12.76 3.42
C LEU A 400 -14.53 -13.91 2.98
N THR A 401 -14.43 -15.06 3.63
CA THR A 401 -15.31 -16.22 3.36
C THR A 401 -16.30 -16.47 4.48
N HIS A 402 -15.94 -16.12 5.72
CA HIS A 402 -16.74 -16.38 6.91
C HIS A 402 -16.79 -15.15 7.81
N PHE A 403 -17.88 -14.99 8.55
CA PHE A 403 -18.04 -13.90 9.51
C PHE A 403 -19.02 -14.28 10.61
N ARG A 404 -18.94 -13.60 11.75
CA ARG A 404 -19.96 -13.62 12.79
C ARG A 404 -20.85 -12.38 12.66
N PRO A 405 -22.18 -12.48 12.88
CA PRO A 405 -23.08 -11.32 12.90
C PRO A 405 -22.59 -10.16 13.80
N SER A 406 -21.98 -10.49 14.95
CA SER A 406 -21.39 -9.53 15.88
C SER A 406 -20.26 -8.69 15.27
N GLU A 407 -19.40 -9.30 14.45
CA GLU A 407 -18.26 -8.64 13.78
C GLU A 407 -18.71 -7.60 12.75
N ILE A 408 -19.88 -7.81 12.12
CA ILE A 408 -20.40 -6.91 11.07
C ILE A 408 -21.49 -5.97 11.59
N GLY A 409 -21.76 -5.99 12.90
CA GLY A 409 -22.76 -5.15 13.56
C GLY A 409 -24.19 -5.30 13.03
N THR A 410 -24.54 -6.48 12.51
CA THR A 410 -25.89 -6.74 11.95
C THR A 410 -26.54 -7.88 12.71
N PRO A 411 -27.73 -7.66 13.32
CA PRO A 411 -28.39 -8.70 14.10
C PRO A 411 -28.69 -9.95 13.28
N TRP A 412 -28.54 -11.13 13.87
CA TRP A 412 -28.77 -12.41 13.21
C TRP A 412 -30.18 -12.52 12.61
N GLN A 413 -31.20 -11.91 13.22
CA GLN A 413 -32.58 -11.92 12.68
C GLN A 413 -32.63 -11.23 11.31
N ARG A 414 -31.88 -10.14 11.15
CA ARG A 414 -31.80 -9.41 9.88
C ARG A 414 -31.06 -10.22 8.83
N LEU A 415 -30.01 -10.96 9.21
CA LEU A 415 -29.30 -11.87 8.31
C LEU A 415 -30.18 -13.07 7.90
N ALA A 416 -31.00 -13.58 8.81
CA ALA A 416 -31.99 -14.61 8.49
C ALA A 416 -32.99 -14.15 7.42
N GLU A 417 -33.47 -12.92 7.50
CA GLU A 417 -34.31 -12.30 6.46
C GLU A 417 -33.58 -12.16 5.10
N LEU A 418 -32.25 -12.01 5.12
CA LEU A 418 -31.41 -11.94 3.93
C LEU A 418 -31.07 -13.31 3.32
N GLY A 419 -31.46 -14.40 3.98
CA GLY A 419 -31.28 -15.77 3.49
C GLY A 419 -30.23 -16.60 4.23
N TYR A 420 -29.60 -16.06 5.29
CA TYR A 420 -28.69 -16.83 6.14
C TYR A 420 -29.48 -17.68 7.12
N SER A 421 -29.68 -18.96 6.79
CA SER A 421 -30.54 -19.86 7.57
C SER A 421 -29.78 -20.71 8.59
N HIS A 422 -28.58 -21.15 8.25
CA HIS A 422 -27.76 -22.05 9.06
C HIS A 422 -26.32 -21.53 9.12
N ASP A 423 -25.63 -21.91 10.18
CA ASP A 423 -24.20 -21.67 10.33
C ASP A 423 -23.35 -22.70 9.56
N VAL A 424 -22.03 -22.56 9.65
CA VAL A 424 -21.06 -23.45 8.98
C VAL A 424 -21.16 -24.91 9.44
N PHE A 425 -21.70 -25.16 10.63
CA PHE A 425 -21.92 -26.50 11.17
C PHE A 425 -23.31 -27.04 10.85
N SER A 426 -24.08 -26.35 10.01
CA SER A 426 -25.46 -26.65 9.65
C SER A 426 -26.46 -26.52 10.81
N GLU A 427 -26.10 -25.82 11.88
CA GLU A 427 -27.03 -25.50 12.96
C GLU A 427 -27.88 -24.27 12.58
N PRO A 428 -29.18 -24.22 12.94
CA PRO A 428 -30.01 -23.05 12.66
C PRO A 428 -29.45 -21.77 13.28
N LEU A 429 -29.51 -20.67 12.54
CA LEU A 429 -29.04 -19.36 13.03
C LEU A 429 -29.97 -18.82 14.12
N GLN A 430 -29.42 -18.61 15.32
CA GLN A 430 -30.14 -18.16 16.51
C GLN A 430 -29.40 -17.11 17.34
N THR A 431 -28.09 -16.92 17.10
CA THR A 431 -27.22 -16.05 17.91
C THR A 431 -26.27 -15.25 17.03
N ASP A 432 -25.75 -14.13 17.57
CA ASP A 432 -24.83 -13.25 16.86
C ASP A 432 -23.38 -13.76 16.82
N ASP A 433 -23.07 -14.84 17.55
CA ASP A 433 -21.71 -15.40 17.67
C ASP A 433 -21.47 -16.62 16.76
N GLN A 434 -22.52 -17.10 16.08
CA GLN A 434 -22.42 -18.19 15.12
C GLN A 434 -21.65 -17.77 13.88
N MET A 435 -20.73 -18.62 13.44
CA MET A 435 -19.94 -18.39 12.23
C MET A 435 -20.77 -18.71 10.99
N LEU A 436 -20.94 -17.74 10.10
CA LEU A 436 -21.70 -17.86 8.86
C LEU A 436 -20.76 -17.88 7.66
N GLU A 437 -21.09 -18.69 6.66
CA GLU A 437 -20.44 -18.64 5.35
C GLU A 437 -21.03 -17.51 4.49
N LEU A 438 -20.19 -16.56 4.10
CA LEU A 438 -20.54 -15.39 3.29
C LEU A 438 -21.07 -15.80 1.91
N LEU A 439 -22.21 -15.23 1.50
CA LEU A 439 -22.71 -15.43 0.15
C LEU A 439 -21.85 -14.67 -0.87
N PRO A 440 -21.63 -15.22 -2.09
CA PRO A 440 -20.61 -14.70 -3.03
C PRO A 440 -20.73 -13.23 -3.44
N GLN A 441 -21.93 -12.63 -3.38
CA GLN A 441 -22.17 -11.22 -3.76
C GLN A 441 -22.55 -10.33 -2.57
N ASP A 442 -22.41 -10.84 -1.35
CA ASP A 442 -22.60 -10.04 -0.15
C ASP A 442 -21.31 -9.28 0.21
N PHE A 443 -21.49 -8.08 0.76
CA PHE A 443 -20.43 -7.11 0.98
C PHE A 443 -20.55 -6.47 2.37
N VAL A 444 -19.44 -6.41 3.09
CA VAL A 444 -19.31 -5.73 4.38
C VAL A 444 -18.51 -4.46 4.17
N ALA A 445 -19.13 -3.31 4.41
CA ALA A 445 -18.53 -2.01 4.12
C ALA A 445 -17.85 -1.39 5.33
N SER A 446 -16.83 -0.57 5.12
CA SER A 446 -16.25 0.23 6.20
C SER A 446 -17.29 1.22 6.78
N ARG A 447 -17.35 1.35 8.11
CA ARG A 447 -18.19 2.37 8.78
C ARG A 447 -17.88 3.78 8.33
N SER A 448 -16.66 4.06 7.85
CA SER A 448 -16.31 5.37 7.29
C SER A 448 -17.10 5.72 6.01
N ALA A 449 -17.71 4.74 5.35
CA ALA A 449 -18.56 4.92 4.18
C ALA A 449 -20.01 5.32 4.53
N LYS A 450 -20.46 5.05 5.76
CA LYS A 450 -21.84 5.24 6.24
C LYS A 450 -22.42 6.59 5.83
N GLN A 451 -21.75 7.67 6.23
CA GLN A 451 -22.25 9.03 6.00
C GLN A 451 -22.39 9.33 4.50
N HIS A 452 -21.44 8.87 3.69
CA HIS A 452 -21.47 9.09 2.25
C HIS A 452 -22.61 8.31 1.58
N LEU A 453 -22.79 7.03 1.95
CA LEU A 453 -23.83 6.18 1.37
C LEU A 453 -25.23 6.63 1.80
N LEU A 454 -25.42 7.01 3.07
CA LEU A 454 -26.67 7.62 3.56
C LEU A 454 -27.00 8.92 2.83
N SER A 455 -26.04 9.84 2.74
CA SER A 455 -26.20 11.09 1.98
C SER A 455 -26.54 10.84 0.51
N THR A 456 -25.98 9.78 -0.09
CA THR A 456 -26.28 9.39 -1.48
C THR A 456 -27.70 8.86 -1.60
N CYS A 457 -28.17 8.01 -0.67
CA CYS A 457 -29.54 7.51 -0.64
C CYS A 457 -30.56 8.64 -0.47
N GLN A 458 -30.31 9.56 0.47
CA GLN A 458 -31.13 10.74 0.69
C GLN A 458 -31.17 11.65 -0.53
N PHE A 459 -30.03 11.82 -1.22
CA PHE A 459 -29.97 12.52 -2.50
C PHE A 459 -30.83 11.85 -3.57
N VAL A 460 -30.75 10.53 -3.71
CA VAL A 460 -31.55 9.77 -4.69
C VAL A 460 -33.04 9.90 -4.40
N ASP A 461 -33.45 9.81 -3.14
CA ASP A 461 -34.86 9.98 -2.74
C ASP A 461 -35.37 11.40 -3.03
N ASP A 462 -34.60 12.42 -2.65
CA ASP A 462 -34.94 13.82 -2.96
C ASP A 462 -34.98 14.04 -4.49
N LEU A 463 -34.12 13.36 -5.25
CA LEU A 463 -34.11 13.40 -6.71
C LEU A 463 -35.38 12.75 -7.29
N LEU A 464 -35.80 11.60 -6.78
CA LEU A 464 -37.04 10.93 -7.16
C LEU A 464 -38.25 11.84 -6.90
N ILE A 465 -38.38 12.37 -5.69
CA ILE A 465 -39.49 13.21 -5.27
C ILE A 465 -39.53 14.54 -6.04
N ARG A 466 -38.41 15.28 -6.02
CA ARG A 466 -38.41 16.68 -6.46
C ARG A 466 -38.23 16.82 -7.95
N PHE A 467 -37.41 15.97 -8.58
CA PHE A 467 -37.09 16.07 -10.01
C PHE A 467 -37.92 15.10 -10.86
N TYR A 468 -38.02 13.83 -10.47
CA TYR A 468 -38.76 12.82 -11.24
C TYR A 468 -40.24 12.72 -10.88
N LYS A 469 -40.68 13.30 -9.75
CA LYS A 469 -42.07 13.24 -9.24
C LYS A 469 -42.52 11.79 -8.97
N MET A 470 -41.64 11.03 -8.33
CA MET A 470 -41.85 9.63 -7.94
C MET A 470 -41.72 9.48 -6.42
N GLU A 471 -42.21 8.36 -5.90
CA GLU A 471 -42.02 7.97 -4.49
C GLU A 471 -40.53 7.75 -4.16
N PRO A 472 -40.09 8.03 -2.92
CA PRO A 472 -38.73 7.71 -2.47
C PRO A 472 -38.52 6.20 -2.39
N PHE A 473 -37.30 5.76 -2.65
CA PHE A 473 -36.93 4.34 -2.73
C PHE A 473 -36.26 3.84 -1.46
N TYR A 474 -35.23 4.54 -0.96
CA TYR A 474 -34.42 4.04 0.15
C TYR A 474 -35.05 4.32 1.50
N ARG A 475 -35.50 5.56 1.73
CA ARG A 475 -36.01 6.05 3.03
C ARG A 475 -35.03 5.81 4.19
N ALA A 476 -33.74 5.72 3.87
CA ALA A 476 -32.68 5.36 4.81
C ALA A 476 -32.29 6.55 5.71
N THR A 477 -32.26 6.30 7.01
CA THR A 477 -31.90 7.24 8.07
C THR A 477 -30.70 6.77 8.88
N GLU A 478 -30.55 5.47 9.05
CA GLU A 478 -29.48 4.83 9.80
C GLU A 478 -28.75 3.75 8.99
N GLU A 479 -27.63 3.24 9.52
CA GLU A 479 -26.78 2.29 8.79
C GLU A 479 -27.44 0.91 8.57
N LEU A 480 -28.32 0.50 9.49
CA LEU A 480 -29.07 -0.74 9.37
C LEU A 480 -30.11 -0.68 8.24
N ASP A 481 -30.63 0.51 7.92
CA ASP A 481 -31.53 0.70 6.78
C ASP A 481 -30.84 0.36 5.44
N LEU A 482 -29.52 0.48 5.37
CA LEU A 482 -28.73 0.15 4.17
C LEU A 482 -28.52 -1.36 4.00
N VAL A 483 -28.73 -2.15 5.05
CA VAL A 483 -28.57 -3.61 5.03
C VAL A 483 -29.66 -4.24 4.16
N GLY A 484 -29.22 -4.99 3.14
CA GLY A 484 -30.05 -5.59 2.11
C GLY A 484 -30.17 -4.77 0.82
N HIS A 485 -29.76 -3.49 0.83
CA HIS A 485 -29.73 -2.71 -0.40
C HIS A 485 -28.57 -3.09 -1.31
N LEU A 486 -28.79 -2.91 -2.62
CA LEU A 486 -27.85 -3.30 -3.65
C LEU A 486 -26.89 -2.16 -3.99
N GLY A 487 -25.62 -2.52 -4.14
CA GLY A 487 -24.55 -1.68 -4.63
C GLY A 487 -23.93 -2.21 -5.91
N ILE A 488 -23.12 -1.39 -6.56
CA ILE A 488 -22.25 -1.78 -7.66
C ILE A 488 -20.82 -1.64 -7.15
N GLY A 489 -20.11 -2.76 -7.07
CA GLY A 489 -18.67 -2.78 -6.90
C GLY A 489 -18.00 -2.55 -8.25
N LEU A 490 -17.05 -1.62 -8.31
CA LEU A 490 -16.30 -1.32 -9.52
C LEU A 490 -14.83 -1.08 -9.20
N ALA A 491 -13.97 -1.90 -9.80
CA ALA A 491 -12.52 -1.73 -9.73
C ALA A 491 -12.05 -0.55 -10.61
N PRO A 492 -11.09 0.26 -10.14
CA PRO A 492 -10.34 1.18 -11.00
C PRO A 492 -9.81 0.50 -12.26
N HIS A 493 -9.72 1.24 -13.36
CA HIS A 493 -9.25 0.72 -14.65
C HIS A 493 -10.10 -0.39 -15.27
N THR A 494 -11.28 -0.71 -14.73
CA THR A 494 -12.23 -1.65 -15.35
C THR A 494 -13.50 -0.93 -15.82
N SER A 495 -14.38 -1.65 -16.53
CA SER A 495 -15.67 -1.08 -16.96
C SER A 495 -16.88 -2.01 -16.75
N GLY A 496 -16.64 -3.18 -16.16
CA GLY A 496 -17.66 -4.09 -15.68
C GLY A 496 -17.84 -3.88 -14.18
N GLY A 497 -18.99 -3.34 -13.78
CA GLY A 497 -19.39 -3.35 -12.38
C GLY A 497 -19.98 -4.70 -12.02
N VAL A 498 -19.82 -5.11 -10.77
CA VAL A 498 -20.42 -6.34 -10.24
C VAL A 498 -21.44 -5.94 -9.18
N LEU A 499 -22.64 -6.50 -9.29
CA LEU A 499 -23.71 -6.28 -8.32
C LEU A 499 -23.32 -6.90 -6.97
N CYS A 500 -23.55 -6.18 -5.89
CA CYS A 500 -23.40 -6.68 -4.53
C CYS A 500 -24.56 -6.24 -3.65
N ARG A 501 -24.69 -6.89 -2.50
CA ARG A 501 -25.65 -6.56 -1.45
C ARG A 501 -24.92 -6.22 -0.18
N ILE A 502 -25.23 -5.08 0.44
CA ILE A 502 -24.62 -4.67 1.70
C ILE A 502 -25.24 -5.48 2.82
N ILE A 503 -24.43 -6.17 3.63
CA ILE A 503 -24.92 -7.00 4.74
C ILE A 503 -24.51 -6.51 6.12
N GLY A 504 -23.53 -5.60 6.22
CA GLY A 504 -23.07 -5.07 7.49
C GLY A 504 -21.88 -4.14 7.36
N TRP A 505 -21.25 -3.84 8.50
CA TRP A 505 -20.23 -2.81 8.64
C TRP A 505 -19.08 -3.22 9.55
N THR A 506 -17.89 -2.71 9.26
CA THR A 506 -16.65 -2.94 10.03
C THR A 506 -15.93 -1.61 10.34
N ASP A 507 -15.18 -1.56 11.43
CA ASP A 507 -14.38 -0.38 11.79
C ASP A 507 -13.09 -0.27 10.97
N ALA A 508 -12.67 -1.35 10.31
CA ALA A 508 -11.53 -1.33 9.40
C ALA A 508 -11.75 -0.40 8.19
N SER A 509 -10.67 0.20 7.70
CA SER A 509 -10.67 1.00 6.45
C SER A 509 -10.65 0.11 5.19
N ALA A 510 -11.49 -0.92 5.18
CA ALA A 510 -11.54 -1.94 4.13
C ALA A 510 -12.99 -2.28 3.76
N GLY A 511 -13.17 -2.84 2.57
CA GLY A 511 -14.40 -3.45 2.11
C GLY A 511 -14.20 -4.95 1.99
N TYR A 512 -14.89 -5.71 2.84
CA TYR A 512 -14.76 -7.17 2.85
C TYR A 512 -15.80 -7.80 1.93
N ALA A 513 -15.37 -8.78 1.14
CA ALA A 513 -16.25 -9.55 0.30
C ALA A 513 -15.65 -10.92 -0.05
N HIS A 514 -16.46 -11.78 -0.64
CA HIS A 514 -16.01 -13.08 -1.11
C HIS A 514 -14.86 -12.95 -2.14
N PRO A 515 -13.83 -13.83 -2.11
CA PRO A 515 -12.74 -13.80 -3.09
C PRO A 515 -13.24 -13.77 -4.55
N LEU A 516 -14.28 -14.56 -4.86
CA LEU A 516 -14.91 -14.56 -6.19
C LEU A 516 -15.49 -13.19 -6.59
N PHE A 517 -15.97 -12.37 -5.64
CA PHE A 517 -16.46 -11.02 -5.91
C PHE A 517 -15.32 -10.05 -6.24
N HIS A 518 -14.17 -10.16 -5.57
CA HIS A 518 -12.99 -9.36 -5.91
C HIS A 518 -12.42 -9.79 -7.27
N ALA A 519 -12.28 -11.09 -7.52
CA ALA A 519 -11.83 -11.62 -8.81
C ALA A 519 -12.77 -11.27 -9.97
N ALA A 520 -14.09 -11.28 -9.78
CA ALA A 520 -15.06 -10.85 -10.80
C ALA A 520 -14.87 -9.39 -11.21
N LYS A 521 -14.30 -8.56 -10.34
CA LYS A 521 -13.92 -7.16 -10.63
C LYS A 521 -12.50 -7.05 -11.17
N ARG A 522 -11.82 -8.16 -11.45
CA ARG A 522 -10.41 -8.26 -11.88
C ARG A 522 -9.45 -7.68 -10.83
N ARG A 523 -9.62 -8.13 -9.59
CA ARG A 523 -8.79 -7.77 -8.44
C ARG A 523 -8.20 -8.99 -7.77
N ASN A 524 -6.98 -8.83 -7.30
CA ASN A 524 -6.15 -9.88 -6.74
C ASN A 524 -5.99 -9.72 -5.21
N CYS A 525 -6.58 -8.66 -4.64
CA CYS A 525 -6.49 -8.32 -3.22
C CYS A 525 -5.05 -8.13 -2.70
N ASP A 526 -4.14 -7.63 -3.54
CA ASP A 526 -2.73 -7.35 -3.21
C ASP A 526 -2.49 -5.91 -2.69
N GLY A 527 -3.50 -5.31 -2.06
CA GLY A 527 -3.52 -3.89 -1.66
C GLY A 527 -4.17 -2.98 -2.70
N ASP A 528 -5.10 -3.55 -3.46
CA ASP A 528 -5.92 -2.87 -4.43
C ASP A 528 -7.03 -2.03 -3.75
N GLU A 529 -7.77 -1.30 -4.57
CA GLU A 529 -8.89 -0.49 -4.10
C GLU A 529 -10.09 -0.75 -4.98
N ASP A 530 -11.26 -0.91 -4.37
CA ASP A 530 -12.53 -1.04 -5.04
C ASP A 530 -13.43 0.14 -4.71
N SER A 531 -14.24 0.56 -5.68
CA SER A 531 -15.26 1.58 -5.47
C SER A 531 -16.64 0.97 -5.29
N LEU A 532 -17.36 1.43 -4.28
CA LEU A 532 -18.76 1.10 -4.05
C LEU A 532 -19.64 2.30 -4.42
N MET A 533 -20.72 2.04 -5.15
CA MET A 533 -21.78 3.01 -5.43
C MET A 533 -23.16 2.37 -5.26
N MET A 534 -24.16 3.15 -4.82
CA MET A 534 -25.52 2.64 -4.68
C MET A 534 -26.13 2.33 -6.06
N LEU A 535 -26.81 1.18 -6.21
CA LEU A 535 -27.32 0.72 -7.50
C LEU A 535 -28.19 1.77 -8.20
N LEU A 536 -29.17 2.33 -7.49
CA LEU A 536 -30.11 3.29 -8.08
C LEU A 536 -29.44 4.63 -8.44
N ASP A 537 -28.38 5.04 -7.74
CA ASP A 537 -27.57 6.20 -8.13
C ASP A 537 -26.89 5.93 -9.48
N GLY A 538 -26.25 4.76 -9.59
CA GLY A 538 -25.66 4.28 -10.84
C GLY A 538 -26.64 4.31 -12.00
N LEU A 539 -27.86 3.78 -11.81
CA LEU A 539 -28.87 3.72 -12.86
C LEU A 539 -29.43 5.09 -13.28
N LEU A 540 -29.68 6.00 -12.34
CA LEU A 540 -30.33 7.30 -12.62
C LEU A 540 -29.35 8.38 -13.10
N ASN A 541 -28.09 8.30 -12.67
CA ASN A 541 -27.13 9.40 -12.81
C ASN A 541 -25.98 9.10 -13.78
N PHE A 542 -25.71 7.82 -14.06
CA PHE A 542 -24.75 7.44 -15.09
C PHE A 542 -25.22 7.84 -16.50
N SER A 543 -24.30 8.29 -17.35
CA SER A 543 -24.53 8.35 -18.79
C SER A 543 -23.26 8.27 -19.62
N LYS A 544 -23.29 7.44 -20.66
CA LYS A 544 -22.20 7.34 -21.65
C LYS A 544 -21.94 8.67 -22.38
N SER A 545 -22.93 9.56 -22.48
CA SER A 545 -22.78 10.84 -23.19
C SER A 545 -21.96 11.88 -22.44
N ILE A 546 -21.75 11.72 -21.13
CA ILE A 546 -20.96 12.63 -20.29
C ILE A 546 -19.52 12.14 -20.06
N LEU A 547 -19.19 10.92 -20.50
CA LEU A 547 -17.85 10.39 -20.40
C LEU A 547 -16.83 11.22 -21.20
N PRO A 548 -15.57 11.35 -20.71
CA PRO A 548 -14.52 12.09 -21.38
C PRO A 548 -14.20 11.59 -22.80
N SER A 549 -13.89 12.53 -23.71
CA SER A 549 -13.50 12.26 -25.11
C SER A 549 -12.05 11.72 -25.30
N GLY A 550 -11.38 11.32 -24.21
CA GLY A 550 -9.97 10.90 -24.20
C GLY A 550 -9.76 9.38 -24.25
N ARG A 551 -8.59 8.94 -24.71
CA ARG A 551 -8.14 7.54 -24.48
C ARG A 551 -8.06 7.34 -22.97
N GLY A 552 -8.79 6.35 -22.44
CA GLY A 552 -8.94 6.11 -21.00
C GLY A 552 -10.17 6.73 -20.33
N GLY A 553 -10.97 7.56 -21.02
CA GLY A 553 -12.18 8.16 -20.42
C GLY A 553 -13.36 7.20 -20.21
N ARG A 554 -13.30 6.00 -20.80
CA ARG A 554 -14.32 4.95 -20.68
C ARG A 554 -13.98 3.89 -19.63
N MET A 555 -12.70 3.78 -19.29
CA MET A 555 -12.27 2.95 -18.17
C MET A 555 -12.71 3.65 -16.89
N ASP A 556 -12.90 2.90 -15.81
CA ASP A 556 -13.36 3.41 -14.51
C ASP A 556 -14.79 3.98 -14.59
N ALA A 557 -15.66 3.38 -15.41
CA ALA A 557 -17.09 3.69 -15.52
C ALA A 557 -17.90 2.39 -15.70
N PRO A 558 -19.06 2.23 -15.03
CA PRO A 558 -19.84 0.98 -15.08
C PRO A 558 -20.60 0.88 -16.42
N LEU A 559 -19.91 0.45 -17.47
CA LEU A 559 -20.50 0.29 -18.82
C LEU A 559 -21.37 -0.97 -18.92
N VAL A 560 -21.01 -2.00 -18.16
CA VAL A 560 -21.71 -3.28 -18.06
C VAL A 560 -21.86 -3.59 -16.57
N LEU A 561 -22.97 -4.24 -16.20
CA LEU A 561 -23.24 -4.68 -14.84
C LEU A 561 -23.44 -6.20 -14.85
N SER A 562 -22.53 -6.93 -14.20
CA SER A 562 -22.68 -8.37 -13.95
C SER A 562 -23.58 -8.57 -12.75
N THR A 563 -24.68 -9.30 -12.94
CA THR A 563 -25.69 -9.52 -11.90
C THR A 563 -25.48 -10.81 -11.13
N ARG A 564 -24.73 -11.75 -11.69
CA ARG A 564 -24.38 -13.05 -11.10
C ARG A 564 -22.89 -13.30 -11.31
N ILE A 565 -22.28 -14.00 -10.37
CA ILE A 565 -20.89 -14.46 -10.47
C ILE A 565 -20.91 -15.93 -10.88
N ASP A 566 -20.09 -16.26 -11.86
CA ASP A 566 -19.81 -17.63 -12.29
C ASP A 566 -18.31 -17.89 -12.07
N ALA A 567 -17.98 -18.89 -11.26
CA ALA A 567 -16.60 -19.20 -10.91
C ALA A 567 -15.75 -19.60 -12.13
N SER A 568 -16.38 -20.09 -13.21
CA SER A 568 -15.67 -20.48 -14.43
C SER A 568 -15.23 -19.29 -15.31
N GLU A 569 -15.87 -18.12 -15.16
CA GLU A 569 -15.63 -16.93 -15.99
C GLU A 569 -14.71 -15.89 -15.32
N ILE A 570 -14.37 -16.08 -14.05
CA ILE A 570 -13.53 -15.14 -13.28
C ILE A 570 -12.03 -15.41 -13.47
N ASP A 571 -11.23 -14.56 -12.84
CA ASP A 571 -9.79 -14.69 -12.85
C ASP A 571 -9.32 -15.99 -12.17
N LYS A 572 -8.23 -16.56 -12.71
CA LYS A 572 -7.67 -17.84 -12.26
C LYS A 572 -7.09 -17.77 -10.85
N GLU A 573 -6.69 -16.60 -10.37
CA GLU A 573 -6.11 -16.48 -9.03
C GLU A 573 -7.09 -16.91 -7.93
N ALA A 574 -8.38 -16.59 -8.09
CA ALA A 574 -9.40 -17.05 -7.15
C ALA A 574 -9.67 -18.56 -7.21
N LEU A 575 -9.26 -19.23 -8.29
CA LEU A 575 -9.37 -20.69 -8.41
C LEU A 575 -8.32 -21.43 -7.57
N ASN A 576 -7.25 -20.72 -7.18
CA ASN A 576 -6.17 -21.25 -6.35
C ASN A 576 -6.40 -21.03 -4.85
N VAL A 577 -7.63 -20.66 -4.44
CA VAL A 577 -7.95 -20.49 -3.02
C VAL A 577 -8.17 -21.85 -2.37
N ASP A 578 -7.49 -22.08 -1.26
CA ASP A 578 -7.65 -23.29 -0.47
C ASP A 578 -8.99 -23.27 0.29
N CYS A 579 -9.76 -24.34 0.14
CA CYS A 579 -11.10 -24.50 0.71
C CYS A 579 -11.16 -25.57 1.81
N GLY A 580 -10.02 -26.14 2.19
CA GLY A 580 -9.94 -27.15 3.24
C GLY A 580 -10.03 -26.57 4.66
N TRP A 581 -10.61 -27.32 5.59
CA TRP A 581 -10.65 -26.99 7.02
C TRP A 581 -9.32 -27.21 7.75
N SER A 582 -8.45 -28.04 7.17
CA SER A 582 -7.11 -28.34 7.68
C SER A 582 -6.27 -28.94 6.57
N TYR A 583 -4.96 -28.67 6.56
CA TYR A 583 -4.04 -29.39 5.68
C TYR A 583 -3.75 -30.80 6.21
N SER A 584 -3.53 -31.74 5.29
CA SER A 584 -3.21 -33.12 5.63
C SER A 584 -1.78 -33.27 6.15
N LYS A 585 -1.52 -34.32 6.94
CA LYS A 585 -0.14 -34.68 7.35
C LYS A 585 0.78 -34.87 6.13
N ALA A 586 0.26 -35.46 5.05
CA ALA A 586 1.03 -35.72 3.84
C ALA A 586 1.53 -34.42 3.20
N PHE A 587 0.73 -33.35 3.24
CA PHE A 587 1.13 -32.03 2.79
C PHE A 587 2.34 -31.50 3.59
N TYR A 588 2.24 -31.47 4.93
CA TYR A 588 3.33 -30.97 5.78
C TYR A 588 4.63 -31.79 5.71
N GLU A 589 4.54 -33.12 5.55
CA GLU A 589 5.75 -33.95 5.36
C GLU A 589 6.32 -33.78 3.94
N GLY A 590 5.46 -33.63 2.93
CA GLY A 590 5.85 -33.36 1.55
C GLY A 590 6.56 -32.02 1.38
N THR A 591 6.20 -30.98 2.13
CA THR A 591 6.85 -29.67 2.03
C THR A 591 8.32 -29.67 2.48
N LYS A 592 8.78 -30.71 3.20
CA LYS A 592 10.16 -30.79 3.71
C LYS A 592 11.19 -30.95 2.60
N SER A 593 10.83 -31.57 1.48
CA SER A 593 11.70 -31.65 0.30
C SER A 593 11.63 -30.39 -0.56
N GLN A 594 10.88 -29.37 -0.14
CA GLN A 594 10.65 -28.12 -0.87
C GLN A 594 10.25 -28.35 -2.35
N PRO A 595 9.25 -29.23 -2.62
CA PRO A 595 8.83 -29.50 -3.98
C PRO A 595 8.15 -28.26 -4.59
N HIS A 596 8.03 -28.23 -5.92
CA HIS A 596 7.21 -27.21 -6.56
C HIS A 596 5.73 -27.38 -6.16
N PRO A 597 4.95 -26.31 -5.91
CA PRO A 597 3.57 -26.41 -5.45
C PRO A 597 2.67 -27.32 -6.31
N SER A 598 2.89 -27.34 -7.62
CA SER A 598 2.14 -28.20 -8.56
C SER A 598 2.30 -29.71 -8.29
N GLU A 599 3.35 -30.13 -7.60
CA GLU A 599 3.55 -31.55 -7.24
C GLU A 599 2.68 -31.98 -6.04
N LEU A 600 2.22 -31.01 -5.24
CA LEU A 600 1.37 -31.23 -4.07
C LEU A 600 -0.05 -30.63 -4.25
N GLU A 601 -0.38 -30.16 -5.45
CA GLU A 601 -1.67 -29.52 -5.73
C GLU A 601 -2.83 -30.50 -5.53
N ASP A 602 -2.68 -31.75 -6.00
CA ASP A 602 -3.71 -32.80 -5.93
C ASP A 602 -4.13 -33.20 -4.50
N ILE A 603 -3.31 -32.91 -3.49
CA ILE A 603 -3.61 -33.22 -2.08
C ILE A 603 -4.23 -32.04 -1.32
N VAL A 604 -4.33 -30.87 -1.96
CA VAL A 604 -4.95 -29.66 -1.41
C VAL A 604 -6.31 -29.45 -2.07
N ASP A 605 -7.29 -29.08 -1.27
CA ASP A 605 -8.66 -28.83 -1.73
C ASP A 605 -8.79 -27.39 -2.25
N LEU A 606 -8.63 -27.22 -3.56
CA LEU A 606 -8.69 -25.93 -4.26
C LEU A 606 -10.06 -25.66 -4.88
N VAL A 607 -10.39 -24.38 -5.09
CA VAL A 607 -11.61 -23.97 -5.83
C VAL A 607 -11.64 -24.56 -7.24
N ASP A 608 -10.50 -24.64 -7.94
CA ASP A 608 -10.41 -25.19 -9.30
C ASP A 608 -10.97 -26.62 -9.39
N GLY A 609 -10.65 -27.46 -8.40
CA GLY A 609 -11.14 -28.83 -8.30
C GLY A 609 -12.65 -28.95 -8.02
N ARG A 610 -13.31 -27.84 -7.65
CA ARG A 610 -14.74 -27.78 -7.30
C ARG A 610 -15.60 -27.15 -8.40
N VAL A 611 -15.00 -26.55 -9.43
CA VAL A 611 -15.72 -25.87 -10.54
C VAL A 611 -16.73 -26.81 -11.20
N GLY A 612 -17.94 -26.32 -11.44
CA GLY A 612 -19.03 -27.10 -12.02
C GLY A 612 -19.83 -27.92 -11.01
N THR A 613 -19.49 -27.84 -9.71
CA THR A 613 -20.27 -28.40 -8.60
C THR A 613 -20.83 -27.28 -7.73
N VAL A 614 -21.74 -27.60 -6.80
CA VAL A 614 -22.22 -26.63 -5.79
C VAL A 614 -21.07 -26.08 -4.93
N GLY A 615 -19.98 -26.83 -4.81
CA GLY A 615 -18.78 -26.46 -4.06
C GLY A 615 -17.97 -25.31 -4.67
N GLU A 616 -18.29 -24.86 -5.90
CA GLU A 616 -17.59 -23.77 -6.58
C GLU A 616 -17.82 -22.39 -5.94
N ILE A 617 -18.90 -22.25 -5.17
CA ILE A 617 -19.33 -20.99 -4.53
C ILE A 617 -19.69 -21.14 -3.05
N ARG A 618 -19.73 -22.38 -2.52
CA ARG A 618 -20.17 -22.71 -1.15
C ARG A 618 -19.36 -23.88 -0.57
N GLY A 619 -19.43 -24.05 0.74
CA GLY A 619 -18.70 -25.09 1.48
C GLY A 619 -17.20 -24.81 1.63
N TYR A 620 -16.80 -23.54 1.71
CA TYR A 620 -15.39 -23.19 1.90
C TYR A 620 -15.00 -23.43 3.36
N GLY A 621 -13.81 -23.95 3.61
CA GLY A 621 -13.20 -24.05 4.93
C GLY A 621 -12.19 -22.92 5.17
N TRP A 622 -11.76 -22.79 6.43
CA TRP A 622 -10.60 -21.99 6.81
C TRP A 622 -9.81 -22.73 7.88
N THR A 623 -8.52 -22.45 7.99
CA THR A 623 -7.60 -23.23 8.85
C THR A 623 -7.34 -22.59 10.22
N HIS A 624 -7.41 -21.26 10.33
CA HIS A 624 -7.04 -20.53 11.54
C HIS A 624 -8.10 -19.48 11.89
N ASP A 625 -8.61 -19.52 13.12
CA ASP A 625 -9.39 -18.41 13.67
C ASP A 625 -8.42 -17.29 14.14
N SER A 626 -8.69 -16.06 13.73
CA SER A 626 -7.82 -14.90 14.01
C SER A 626 -8.51 -13.84 14.88
N GLY A 627 -9.58 -14.22 15.58
CA GLY A 627 -10.41 -13.29 16.36
C GLY A 627 -11.31 -12.46 15.46
N GLU A 628 -11.82 -11.34 15.99
CA GLU A 628 -12.71 -10.44 15.27
C GLU A 628 -12.04 -9.81 14.04
N LEU A 629 -12.82 -9.53 12.99
CA LEU A 629 -12.35 -9.02 11.69
C LEU A 629 -11.55 -7.72 11.77
N ASP A 630 -11.84 -6.86 12.75
CA ASP A 630 -11.21 -5.56 12.98
C ASP A 630 -10.50 -5.47 14.35
N SER A 631 -10.05 -6.61 14.89
CA SER A 631 -9.26 -6.69 16.12
C SER A 631 -7.92 -5.93 16.09
N GLY A 632 -7.46 -5.54 14.90
CA GLY A 632 -6.24 -4.76 14.68
C GLY A 632 -6.39 -3.24 14.89
N PRO A 633 -5.29 -2.47 14.76
CA PRO A 633 -5.36 -1.02 14.83
C PRO A 633 -6.17 -0.44 13.66
N VAL A 634 -7.18 0.38 13.98
CA VAL A 634 -8.14 0.98 13.01
C VAL A 634 -7.46 1.72 11.85
N ASN A 635 -6.35 2.40 12.11
CA ASN A 635 -5.56 3.10 11.09
C ASN A 635 -4.07 2.82 11.28
N SER A 636 -3.34 2.72 10.17
CA SER A 636 -1.89 2.62 10.20
C SER A 636 -1.28 3.90 10.78
N SER A 637 -0.16 3.74 11.52
CA SER A 637 0.61 4.89 12.01
C SER A 637 1.08 5.81 10.87
N TYR A 638 1.22 5.27 9.65
CA TYR A 638 1.54 6.07 8.47
C TYR A 638 0.49 7.15 8.17
N LYS A 639 -0.80 6.90 8.44
CA LYS A 639 -1.87 7.89 8.29
C LYS A 639 -1.91 8.89 9.44
N THR A 640 -1.62 8.45 10.66
CA THR A 640 -1.70 9.31 11.85
C THR A 640 -0.54 10.30 11.89
N LEU A 641 0.65 9.90 11.45
CA LEU A 641 1.81 10.76 11.31
C LEU A 641 1.62 11.77 10.18
N LYS A 642 1.76 13.06 10.50
CA LYS A 642 1.47 14.16 9.55
C LYS A 642 2.66 14.47 8.65
N THR A 643 3.86 14.56 9.23
CA THR A 643 5.05 14.99 8.49
C THR A 643 5.82 13.80 7.92
N MET A 644 6.59 14.03 6.86
CA MET A 644 7.46 13.00 6.28
C MET A 644 8.62 12.65 7.22
N GLU A 645 9.08 13.62 8.01
CA GLU A 645 10.15 13.45 8.98
C GLU A 645 9.74 12.48 10.08
N ASP A 646 8.56 12.68 10.68
CA ASP A 646 8.02 11.77 11.69
C ASP A 646 7.86 10.34 11.16
N LYS A 647 7.35 10.20 9.93
CA LYS A 647 7.16 8.89 9.27
C LYS A 647 8.47 8.15 9.10
N MET A 648 9.50 8.86 8.67
CA MET A 648 10.82 8.30 8.44
C MET A 648 11.51 7.94 9.75
N LEU A 649 11.47 8.83 10.74
CA LEU A 649 12.02 8.54 12.08
C LEU A 649 11.32 7.35 12.73
N ALA A 650 9.99 7.24 12.60
CA ALA A 650 9.24 6.08 13.07
C ALA A 650 9.63 4.79 12.34
N GLN A 651 9.81 4.84 11.02
CA GLN A 651 10.28 3.70 10.22
C GLN A 651 11.66 3.21 10.70
N LEU A 652 12.62 4.12 10.89
CA LEU A 652 13.97 3.78 11.34
C LEU A 652 14.00 3.33 12.81
N ALA A 653 13.15 3.90 13.66
CA ALA A 653 12.99 3.45 15.04
C ALA A 653 12.46 2.01 15.13
N ILE A 654 11.51 1.63 14.26
CA ILE A 654 11.08 0.23 14.11
C ILE A 654 12.24 -0.63 13.61
N GLY A 655 13.00 -0.16 12.61
CA GLY A 655 14.17 -0.86 12.10
C GLY A 655 15.21 -1.17 13.18
N ARG A 656 15.42 -0.27 14.16
CA ARG A 656 16.32 -0.50 15.29
C ARG A 656 15.77 -1.51 16.31
N ARG A 657 14.45 -1.63 16.43
CA ARG A 657 13.80 -2.56 17.37
C ARG A 657 13.75 -3.99 16.83
N LEU A 658 13.68 -4.15 15.50
CA LEU A 658 13.52 -5.47 14.87
C LEU A 658 14.88 -6.13 14.61
N ARG A 659 15.04 -7.37 15.07
CA ARG A 659 16.23 -8.20 14.78
C ARG A 659 16.39 -8.48 13.27
N SER A 660 15.29 -8.52 12.53
CA SER A 660 15.25 -8.85 11.10
C SER A 660 15.61 -7.69 10.17
N VAL A 661 15.79 -6.46 10.69
CA VAL A 661 16.00 -5.26 9.88
C VAL A 661 17.29 -4.57 10.29
N SER A 662 18.19 -4.33 9.33
CA SER A 662 19.34 -3.48 9.55
C SER A 662 18.96 -2.01 9.33
N ALA A 663 18.87 -1.23 10.42
CA ALA A 663 18.52 0.18 10.37
C ALA A 663 19.48 1.00 9.50
N ALA A 664 20.79 0.74 9.57
CA ALA A 664 21.81 1.41 8.75
C ALA A 664 21.58 1.16 7.24
N ARG A 665 21.30 -0.10 6.87
CA ARG A 665 21.00 -0.45 5.47
C ARG A 665 19.72 0.21 4.97
N VAL A 666 18.67 0.25 5.80
CA VAL A 666 17.41 0.94 5.45
C VAL A 666 17.65 2.44 5.30
N ALA A 667 18.44 3.06 6.18
CA ALA A 667 18.80 4.47 6.09
C ALA A 667 19.54 4.79 4.78
N SER A 668 20.61 4.04 4.46
CA SER A 668 21.33 4.20 3.18
C SER A 668 20.38 4.06 1.98
N GLN A 669 19.55 3.01 1.95
CA GLN A 669 18.61 2.78 0.85
C GLN A 669 17.61 3.92 0.68
N VAL A 670 17.05 4.45 1.77
CA VAL A 670 16.10 5.59 1.70
C VAL A 670 16.78 6.83 1.14
N ILE A 671 18.00 7.12 1.58
CA ILE A 671 18.77 8.29 1.12
C ILE A 671 19.09 8.17 -0.37
N GLU A 672 19.58 7.02 -0.82
CA GLU A 672 19.98 6.80 -2.21
C GLU A 672 18.81 6.73 -3.19
N SER A 673 17.71 6.08 -2.80
CA SER A 673 16.58 5.82 -3.69
C SER A 673 15.52 6.91 -3.70
N HIS A 674 15.36 7.66 -2.60
CA HIS A 674 14.35 8.70 -2.48
C HIS A 674 14.95 10.11 -2.36
N PHE A 675 15.82 10.35 -1.38
CA PHE A 675 16.24 11.73 -1.07
C PHE A 675 17.19 12.32 -2.10
N LEU A 676 18.26 11.62 -2.47
CA LEU A 676 19.22 12.10 -3.46
C LEU A 676 18.56 12.33 -4.84
N PRO A 677 17.69 11.43 -5.35
CA PRO A 677 16.95 11.67 -6.58
C PRO A 677 15.99 12.86 -6.51
N ASP A 678 15.25 13.02 -5.41
CA ASP A 678 14.32 14.15 -5.23
C ASP A 678 15.07 15.49 -5.14
N LEU A 679 16.15 15.55 -4.35
CA LEU A 679 16.95 16.75 -4.19
C LEU A 679 17.59 17.15 -5.53
N ARG A 680 18.19 16.20 -6.24
CA ARG A 680 18.73 16.44 -7.59
C ARG A 680 17.64 16.86 -8.58
N GLY A 681 16.47 16.21 -8.54
CA GLY A 681 15.33 16.52 -9.40
C GLY A 681 14.81 17.93 -9.16
N ASN A 682 14.64 18.33 -7.90
CA ASN A 682 14.20 19.65 -7.50
C ASN A 682 15.23 20.73 -7.86
N LEU A 683 16.52 20.46 -7.67
CA LEU A 683 17.61 21.36 -8.07
C LEU A 683 17.62 21.62 -9.59
N MET A 684 17.52 20.55 -10.38
CA MET A 684 17.44 20.65 -11.85
C MET A 684 16.15 21.32 -12.32
N ALA A 685 15.03 21.07 -11.63
CA ALA A 685 13.77 21.74 -11.91
C ALA A 685 13.84 23.24 -11.58
N PHE A 686 14.48 23.61 -10.46
CA PHE A 686 14.64 25.00 -10.03
C PHE A 686 15.42 25.84 -11.05
N THR A 687 16.55 25.33 -11.55
CA THR A 687 17.38 26.04 -12.54
C THR A 687 16.72 26.18 -13.91
N ARG A 688 15.78 25.29 -14.26
CA ARG A 688 15.09 25.25 -15.57
C ARG A 688 13.62 25.71 -15.49
N GLN A 689 13.18 26.21 -14.34
CA GLN A 689 11.77 26.43 -14.07
C GLN A 689 11.13 27.50 -14.96
N LYS A 690 9.80 27.39 -15.10
CA LYS A 690 8.96 28.47 -15.64
C LYS A 690 8.49 29.35 -14.48
N VAL A 691 8.09 30.56 -14.81
CA VAL A 691 7.46 31.47 -13.85
C VAL A 691 5.98 31.64 -14.18
N ARG A 692 5.12 31.68 -13.17
CA ARG A 692 3.65 31.68 -13.35
C ARG A 692 3.03 32.93 -12.74
N CYS A 693 2.09 33.54 -13.45
CA CYS A 693 1.28 34.60 -12.87
C CYS A 693 0.20 34.03 -11.93
N VAL A 694 0.10 34.55 -10.71
CA VAL A 694 -0.91 34.12 -9.73
C VAL A 694 -2.34 34.45 -10.18
N LYS A 695 -2.52 35.56 -10.91
CA LYS A 695 -3.83 36.08 -11.32
C LYS A 695 -4.41 35.37 -12.55
N CYS A 696 -3.66 35.29 -13.66
CA CYS A 696 -4.14 34.70 -14.91
C CYS A 696 -3.64 33.27 -15.17
N ALA A 697 -2.79 32.72 -14.29
CA ALA A 697 -2.17 31.41 -14.43
C ALA A 697 -1.30 31.20 -15.68
N HIS A 698 -1.01 32.25 -16.46
CA HIS A 698 -0.11 32.15 -17.60
C HIS A 698 1.31 31.84 -17.13
N SER A 699 2.00 30.95 -17.86
CA SER A 699 3.34 30.49 -17.54
C SER A 699 4.34 31.01 -18.57
N TYR A 700 5.33 31.78 -18.12
CA TYR A 700 6.41 32.30 -18.94
C TYR A 700 7.65 31.42 -18.79
N ARG A 701 8.39 31.23 -19.89
CA ARG A 701 9.69 30.54 -19.86
C ARG A 701 10.76 31.35 -19.12
N ARG A 702 10.65 32.68 -19.12
CA ARG A 702 11.58 33.62 -18.46
C ARG A 702 10.79 34.69 -17.72
N MET A 703 11.38 35.26 -16.67
CA MET A 703 10.77 36.36 -15.94
C MET A 703 10.62 37.58 -16.86
N PRO A 704 9.41 38.16 -16.99
CA PRO A 704 9.24 39.43 -17.69
C PRO A 704 10.09 40.51 -17.01
N LEU A 705 10.83 41.31 -17.80
CA LEU A 705 11.68 42.39 -17.26
C LEU A 705 10.89 43.42 -16.43
N ALA A 706 9.59 43.56 -16.71
CA ALA A 706 8.68 44.41 -15.95
C ALA A 706 8.36 43.89 -14.53
N GLY A 707 8.81 42.69 -14.14
CA GLY A 707 8.51 42.05 -12.85
C GLY A 707 7.04 41.63 -12.65
N LYS A 708 6.15 42.01 -13.58
CA LYS A 708 4.70 41.77 -13.54
C LYS A 708 4.23 41.04 -14.79
N CYS A 709 3.04 40.44 -14.70
CA CYS A 709 2.46 39.70 -15.82
C CYS A 709 2.06 40.63 -16.97
N ILE A 710 2.64 40.37 -18.14
CA ILE A 710 2.43 41.11 -19.39
C ILE A 710 1.32 40.50 -20.27
N GLN A 711 0.54 39.55 -19.77
CA GLN A 711 -0.51 38.91 -20.56
C GLN A 711 -1.70 39.85 -20.70
N THR A 712 -2.19 40.05 -21.92
CA THR A 712 -3.44 40.75 -22.18
C THR A 712 -4.62 39.91 -21.69
N THR A 713 -5.35 40.43 -20.71
CA THR A 713 -6.63 39.85 -20.29
C THR A 713 -7.73 40.45 -21.13
N SER A 714 -8.56 39.62 -21.76
CA SER A 714 -9.78 40.09 -22.44
C SER A 714 -10.78 40.56 -21.37
N SER A 715 -10.68 41.80 -20.95
CA SER A 715 -11.71 42.50 -20.18
C SER A 715 -12.87 42.82 -21.11
N THR A 716 -13.68 41.83 -21.50
CA THR A 716 -14.95 42.11 -22.16
C THR A 716 -15.98 42.48 -21.09
N GLY A 717 -15.93 43.74 -20.64
CA GLY A 717 -17.05 44.38 -19.97
C GLY A 717 -18.25 44.45 -20.92
N LEU A 718 -19.46 44.30 -20.37
CA LEU A 718 -20.70 44.48 -21.10
C LEU A 718 -20.78 45.93 -21.62
N GLY A 719 -20.77 46.08 -22.94
CA GLY A 719 -21.09 47.33 -23.63
C GLY A 719 -21.28 47.05 -25.11
N LEU A 720 -22.50 47.27 -25.61
CA LEU A 720 -22.78 47.31 -27.03
C LEU A 720 -22.09 48.56 -27.62
N GLY A 721 -21.17 48.34 -28.56
CA GLY A 721 -20.64 49.39 -29.43
C GLY A 721 -19.37 50.10 -28.91
N ALA A 722 -18.22 49.42 -28.98
CA ALA A 722 -16.93 50.05 -29.27
C ALA A 722 -15.89 48.96 -29.54
N SER A 723 -15.36 48.91 -30.76
CA SER A 723 -14.10 48.26 -31.08
C SER A 723 -12.97 49.04 -30.41
N GLN A 724 -12.60 48.68 -29.18
CA GLN A 724 -11.30 49.06 -28.62
C GLN A 724 -10.38 47.84 -28.59
N GLU A 725 -9.42 47.83 -29.52
CA GLU A 725 -8.16 47.10 -29.41
C GLU A 725 -7.37 47.68 -28.22
N GLY A 726 -7.70 47.20 -27.02
CA GLY A 726 -7.09 47.68 -25.78
C GLY A 726 -7.29 46.68 -24.66
N GLY A 727 -6.74 45.47 -24.81
CA GLY A 727 -6.75 44.50 -23.73
C GLY A 727 -5.92 44.99 -22.55
N ALA A 728 -6.52 45.14 -21.36
CA ALA A 728 -5.77 45.49 -20.16
C ALA A 728 -4.73 44.39 -19.84
N LEU A 729 -3.48 44.79 -19.61
CA LEU A 729 -2.44 43.90 -19.12
C LEU A 729 -2.82 43.35 -17.75
N CYS A 730 -2.63 42.05 -17.54
CA CYS A 730 -3.01 41.35 -16.32
C CYS A 730 -2.45 42.03 -15.06
N GLY A 731 -1.17 42.44 -15.13
CA GLY A 731 -0.47 43.17 -14.07
C GLY A 731 -0.22 42.38 -12.78
N GLY A 732 -0.60 41.09 -12.74
CA GLY A 732 -0.45 40.25 -11.55
C GLY A 732 0.99 39.84 -11.27
N ASN A 733 1.29 39.54 -10.01
CA ASN A 733 2.60 39.05 -9.58
C ASN A 733 2.94 37.72 -10.27
N VAL A 734 4.19 37.62 -10.68
CA VAL A 734 4.76 36.43 -11.29
C VAL A 734 5.65 35.77 -10.25
N VAL A 735 5.40 34.50 -9.98
CA VAL A 735 6.10 33.72 -8.94
C VAL A 735 6.84 32.54 -9.57
N LEU A 736 7.90 32.11 -8.89
CA LEU A 736 8.60 30.86 -9.19
C LEU A 736 7.63 29.67 -9.04
N THR A 737 7.82 28.64 -9.86
CA THR A 737 7.03 27.41 -9.78
C THR A 737 7.64 26.40 -8.81
N VAL A 738 8.96 26.48 -8.60
CA VAL A 738 9.72 25.74 -7.60
C VAL A 738 10.41 26.76 -6.69
N SER A 739 10.12 26.73 -5.40
CA SER A 739 10.73 27.60 -4.39
C SER A 739 12.04 27.00 -3.86
N GLU A 740 12.96 27.84 -3.38
CA GLU A 740 14.18 27.41 -2.70
C GLU A 740 13.91 26.42 -1.56
N GLY A 741 12.92 26.72 -0.70
CA GLY A 741 12.56 25.83 0.40
C GLY A 741 12.12 24.42 -0.03
N ALA A 742 11.69 24.24 -1.29
CA ALA A 742 11.37 22.91 -1.82
C ALA A 742 12.65 22.11 -2.15
N VAL A 743 13.74 22.78 -2.51
CA VAL A 743 15.06 22.18 -2.77
C VAL A 743 15.76 21.83 -1.45
N ARG A 744 15.74 22.74 -0.46
CA ARG A 744 16.41 22.56 0.84
C ARG A 744 15.69 21.59 1.80
N LYS A 745 14.43 21.24 1.52
CA LYS A 745 13.54 20.48 2.42
C LYS A 745 14.16 19.22 3.04
N TYR A 746 14.95 18.47 2.27
CA TYR A 746 15.46 17.15 2.69
C TYR A 746 16.87 17.16 3.25
N ILE A 747 17.62 18.27 3.15
CA ILE A 747 19.03 18.32 3.57
C ILE A 747 19.13 18.06 5.08
N LYS A 748 18.41 18.85 5.89
CA LYS A 748 18.44 18.72 7.36
C LYS A 748 18.06 17.31 7.83
N ILE A 749 17.00 16.75 7.23
CA ILE A 749 16.50 15.41 7.55
C ILE A 749 17.54 14.35 7.22
N THR A 750 18.22 14.48 6.06
CA THR A 750 19.23 13.52 5.62
C THR A 750 20.43 13.50 6.57
N SER A 751 20.91 14.68 7.00
CA SER A 751 22.02 14.77 7.96
C SER A 751 21.68 14.12 9.30
N GLU A 752 20.49 14.40 9.86
CA GLU A 752 20.07 13.81 11.14
C GLU A 752 19.98 12.27 11.06
N VAL A 753 19.48 11.73 9.95
CA VAL A 753 19.41 10.27 9.72
C VAL A 753 20.81 9.65 9.67
N MET A 754 21.73 10.29 8.95
CA MET A 754 23.09 9.81 8.81
C MET A 754 23.83 9.76 10.14
N GLU A 755 23.67 10.78 10.98
CA GLU A 755 24.27 10.83 12.32
C GLU A 755 23.67 9.80 13.27
N ARG A 756 22.34 9.63 13.24
CA ARG A 756 21.63 8.81 14.23
C ARG A 756 21.65 7.31 13.94
N TYR A 757 21.63 6.92 12.66
CA TYR A 757 21.49 5.52 12.26
C TYR A 757 22.73 4.95 11.57
N GLY A 758 23.67 5.81 11.18
CA GLY A 758 24.86 5.43 10.43
C GLY A 758 24.52 5.05 8.98
N VAL A 759 25.44 5.38 8.07
CA VAL A 759 25.41 4.99 6.67
C VAL A 759 26.83 4.68 6.19
N ASP A 760 26.96 4.02 5.05
CA ASP A 760 28.23 3.80 4.37
C ASP A 760 28.88 5.12 3.94
N ASP A 761 30.21 5.14 3.90
CA ASP A 761 30.99 6.36 3.64
C ASP A 761 30.76 6.93 2.24
N TYR A 762 30.45 6.07 1.26
CA TYR A 762 30.09 6.52 -0.08
C TYR A 762 28.82 7.38 -0.07
N THR A 763 27.77 6.91 0.61
CA THR A 763 26.54 7.66 0.80
C THR A 763 26.80 8.97 1.54
N LYS A 764 27.61 8.96 2.62
CA LYS A 764 27.96 10.20 3.35
C LYS A 764 28.57 11.25 2.45
N GLN A 765 29.59 10.89 1.67
CA GLN A 765 30.28 11.81 0.76
C GLN A 765 29.33 12.37 -0.30
N ARG A 766 28.46 11.52 -0.84
CA ARG A 766 27.50 11.91 -1.87
C ARG A 766 26.44 12.89 -1.36
N VAL A 767 25.95 12.71 -0.14
CA VAL A 767 25.07 13.70 0.50
C VAL A 767 25.82 15.01 0.71
N GLY A 768 27.04 14.98 1.23
CA GLY A 768 27.87 16.18 1.44
C GLY A 768 28.03 17.00 0.17
N TRP A 769 28.46 16.37 -0.93
CA TRP A 769 28.60 17.03 -2.23
C TRP A 769 27.29 17.67 -2.75
N MET A 770 26.16 17.01 -2.53
CA MET A 770 24.86 17.54 -2.96
C MET A 770 24.41 18.73 -2.11
N THR A 771 24.69 18.71 -0.80
CA THR A 771 24.42 19.83 0.10
C THR A 771 25.26 21.05 -0.30
N ASP A 772 26.57 20.86 -0.51
CA ASP A 772 27.48 21.93 -0.94
C ASP A 772 27.05 22.53 -2.28
N SER A 773 26.58 21.69 -3.21
CA SER A 773 26.08 22.13 -4.52
C SER A 773 24.81 22.98 -4.41
N VAL A 774 23.92 22.65 -3.46
CA VAL A 774 22.72 23.44 -3.18
C VAL A 774 23.10 24.78 -2.55
N ASP A 775 23.99 24.77 -1.57
CA ASP A 775 24.44 25.98 -0.88
C ASP A 775 25.15 26.94 -1.83
N SER A 776 26.03 26.43 -2.68
CA SER A 776 26.70 27.22 -3.72
C SER A 776 25.73 27.87 -4.73
N LEU A 777 24.57 27.27 -5.00
CA LEU A 777 23.59 27.84 -5.93
C LEU A 777 22.82 29.04 -5.33
N PHE A 778 22.59 29.03 -4.01
CA PHE A 778 21.72 29.99 -3.33
C PHE A 778 22.46 31.05 -2.52
N ASN A 779 23.69 30.76 -2.08
CA ASN A 779 24.51 31.75 -1.41
C ASN A 779 25.04 32.76 -2.44
N ASP A 780 24.80 34.04 -2.17
CA ASP A 780 25.37 35.14 -2.93
C ASP A 780 26.70 35.51 -2.26
N ASP A 781 27.83 35.27 -2.93
CA ASP A 781 29.18 35.55 -2.42
C ASP A 781 29.38 37.04 -2.00
N LYS A 782 28.44 37.92 -2.35
CA LYS A 782 28.43 39.35 -1.99
C LYS A 782 27.75 39.67 -0.66
N VAL A 783 26.97 38.75 -0.07
CA VAL A 783 26.21 38.99 1.17
C VAL A 783 26.58 37.93 2.20
N THR A 784 27.57 38.23 3.03
CA THR A 784 27.92 37.42 4.22
C THR A 784 27.09 37.87 5.42
N VAL A 785 26.11 37.07 5.79
CA VAL A 785 25.44 37.18 7.10
C VAL A 785 26.23 36.33 8.08
N MET A 786 27.09 36.96 8.88
CA MET A 786 27.84 36.25 9.93
C MET A 786 26.95 36.04 11.15
N THR A 787 26.91 34.81 11.66
CA THR A 787 26.27 34.50 12.95
C THR A 787 27.26 34.69 14.09
N LEU A 788 26.74 34.86 15.31
CA LEU A 788 27.59 35.08 16.49
C LEU A 788 28.43 33.83 16.84
N GLU A 789 27.97 32.64 16.43
CA GLU A 789 28.70 31.37 16.57
C GLU A 789 29.88 31.25 15.59
N ASP A 790 29.84 31.92 14.43
CA ASP A 790 30.99 31.96 13.51
C ASP A 790 32.17 32.78 14.06
N PHE A 791 31.94 33.53 15.14
CA PHE A 791 32.90 34.41 15.81
C PHE A 791 33.49 33.84 17.09
N ILE A 792 32.91 32.75 17.62
CA ILE A 792 33.36 32.04 18.83
C ILE A 792 34.11 30.80 18.38
#